data_AF-A0A960H3W5-F1
#
_entry.id   AF-A0A960H3W5-F1
#
_cell.length_a   1.000
_cell.length_b   1.000
_cell.length_c   1.000
_cell.angle_alpha   90.00
_cell.angle_beta   90.00
_cell.angle_gamma   90.00
#
_symmetry.space_group_name_H-M   'P 1'
#
loop_
_entity.id
_entity.type
_entity.pdbx_description
1 polymer ?
#
loop_
_entity_poly.entity_id
_entity_poly.type
_entity_poly.pdbx_seq_one_letter_code
_entity_poly.pdbx_strand_id
1 'polypeptide(L)'
;RTGDLVRWNAEGELEYMGRADEQVKIRGYRIELGEIQAALAGLEGVESAAVIAREDRPGDKRLVGYVTGGGDTAKIRTQLAERLPAYMIPAAVVSLEALPLTVNGKLDTRALPAPEYQDADQYRPPADAVEEILAGIYAQVLGVERVGVDDSFFDLGGDSISSMQVVARARAAGLIVRPRDVFVEQSVARLAQVAAFAGGAAGVVDEGLGAVVATPIVRWLYEVDGPVDQFNQTVVLQAPAGVGRDDVETVLQALLDRHGALRLQVDDDGSGDWALSVPEPGSVRARDCLTGVDVLTEAAVIAARSRLDPAAGVLLRAVWAEGASQLALIIHHLAVDGVSWRILLEDINIAWAQHHSGQPISLPTGGTSFARWSTVLAKHAHTDAAVRQVESWRSVTAAPAALPPVEPCRDTYANAGQLSVSLDTGTTRRLLGEVPAAFHAGVQDILLIAFGLAFKEFLGTDAPIGIDVEGHGRAEELVADEVDLSRTVGWFTAKYPVALSLGEISWDQVVAGEAPLGAVIKAAKEQLRALPDGLTYGLLRYLNPDVALDAADPAIGFNYLGRLGTGELSDDLWRMDADASSLLSAAAAIDMPLMHTVGVNAGTLDTESGPTLQASWTWATAALDDEQVHRLSRLWFDALGGICTHVRNGGGGLTPSDILPAQLNQDQIDSLNRQFEIADVLPLTPVQQGLLFHSTFTRGADNIYAVQLDIALAGELDPHRLRDAVGTVIKRHPNLAARFCEDFDQPVQVIAAEPVIAWHYLELDTEEQLDKFCAAERAAVGDPTNEPTFRAALVRTAPDRHRFVLTNHHIVLDGWSLPILLQEIFAAYYGHRLPEPAPYRRFVTWLAGQDRDAAEAAWRTVLDGFDTP
;
A
#
# COMPACT_ATOMS: atom_id res chain seq x y z
N ARG A 1 -1.33 8.27 -39.53
CA ARG A 1 0.09 7.95 -39.86
C ARG A 1 0.59 7.06 -38.73
N THR A 2 0.99 5.82 -39.00
CA THR A 2 1.31 4.83 -37.95
C THR A 2 2.71 5.00 -37.37
N GLY A 3 3.63 5.64 -38.10
CA GLY A 3 5.03 5.77 -37.69
C GLY A 3 5.86 4.52 -37.95
N ASP A 4 5.27 3.49 -38.58
CA ASP A 4 5.95 2.26 -38.97
C ASP A 4 6.60 2.37 -40.35
N LEU A 5 7.80 1.85 -40.46
CA LEU A 5 8.54 1.65 -41.70
C LEU A 5 8.23 0.24 -42.21
N VAL A 6 7.70 0.17 -43.42
CA VAL A 6 7.28 -1.09 -44.06
C VAL A 6 7.78 -1.11 -45.50
N ARG A 7 8.04 -2.31 -46.03
CA ARG A 7 8.48 -2.53 -47.41
C ARG A 7 7.64 -3.61 -48.07
N TRP A 8 7.26 -3.40 -49.32
CA TRP A 8 6.62 -4.44 -50.13
C TRP A 8 7.64 -5.47 -50.61
N ASN A 9 7.36 -6.76 -50.41
CA ASN A 9 8.13 -7.85 -51.02
C ASN A 9 7.63 -8.17 -52.44
N ALA A 10 8.30 -9.12 -53.12
CA ALA A 10 8.00 -9.47 -54.51
C ALA A 10 6.65 -10.21 -54.66
N GLU A 11 6.15 -10.76 -53.56
CA GLU A 11 4.89 -11.50 -53.44
C GLU A 11 3.70 -10.58 -53.14
N GLY A 12 3.94 -9.28 -52.93
CA GLY A 12 2.89 -8.30 -52.67
C GLY A 12 2.40 -8.30 -51.22
N GLU A 13 3.26 -8.63 -50.27
CA GLU A 13 3.03 -8.52 -48.83
C GLU A 13 3.85 -7.36 -48.23
N LEU A 14 3.37 -6.79 -47.13
CA LEU A 14 4.03 -5.73 -46.39
C LEU A 14 4.94 -6.33 -45.31
N GLU A 15 6.25 -6.25 -45.50
CA GLU A 15 7.25 -6.59 -44.49
C GLU A 15 7.48 -5.41 -43.55
N TYR A 16 7.34 -5.66 -42.25
CA TYR A 16 7.66 -4.69 -41.21
C TYR A 16 9.18 -4.50 -41.08
N MET A 17 9.64 -3.26 -41.19
CA MET A 17 11.06 -2.87 -41.21
C MET A 17 11.49 -2.10 -39.94
N GLY A 18 10.59 -1.95 -38.95
CA GLY A 18 10.80 -1.14 -37.75
C GLY A 18 9.94 0.13 -37.75
N ARG A 19 10.18 1.04 -36.80
CA ARG A 19 9.53 2.35 -36.76
C ARG A 19 10.42 3.42 -37.38
N ALA A 20 9.82 4.54 -37.75
CA ALA A 20 10.52 5.74 -38.21
C ALA A 20 11.09 6.58 -37.05
N ASP A 21 10.65 6.33 -35.82
CA ASP A 21 11.18 6.93 -34.58
C ASP A 21 12.11 5.94 -33.83
N GLU A 22 13.05 6.46 -33.04
CA GLU A 22 14.01 5.68 -32.24
C GLU A 22 13.46 5.34 -30.83
N GLN A 23 12.13 5.22 -30.70
CA GLN A 23 11.46 4.88 -29.44
C GLN A 23 11.78 3.45 -29.00
N VAL A 24 12.10 3.27 -27.72
CA VAL A 24 12.35 1.95 -27.12
C VAL A 24 11.39 1.69 -25.96
N LYS A 25 11.04 0.42 -25.72
CA LYS A 25 10.33 -0.02 -24.52
C LYS A 25 11.33 -0.53 -23.49
N ILE A 26 11.38 0.09 -22.31
CA ILE A 26 12.23 -0.29 -21.17
C ILE A 26 11.33 -0.29 -19.91
N ARG A 27 11.25 -1.43 -19.19
CA ARG A 27 10.48 -1.57 -17.92
C ARG A 27 9.03 -1.07 -18.03
N GLY A 28 8.35 -1.39 -19.14
CA GLY A 28 6.96 -0.95 -19.41
C GLY A 28 6.81 0.48 -19.95
N TYR A 29 7.86 1.32 -19.95
CA TYR A 29 7.80 2.69 -20.46
C TYR A 29 8.21 2.78 -21.93
N ARG A 30 7.48 3.56 -22.73
CA ARG A 30 7.94 4.02 -24.06
C ARG A 30 8.82 5.25 -23.87
N ILE A 31 10.07 5.16 -24.30
CA ILE A 31 11.10 6.17 -24.05
C ILE A 31 11.70 6.63 -25.38
N GLU A 32 11.82 7.95 -25.53
CA GLU A 32 12.51 8.62 -26.63
C GLU A 32 13.99 8.80 -26.30
N LEU A 33 14.87 8.03 -26.95
CA LEU A 33 16.31 8.07 -26.66
C LEU A 33 16.92 9.45 -26.95
N GLY A 34 16.40 10.16 -27.95
CA GLY A 34 16.86 11.51 -28.31
C GLY A 34 16.65 12.55 -27.21
N GLU A 35 15.62 12.40 -26.37
CA GLU A 35 15.34 13.30 -25.24
C GLU A 35 16.42 13.15 -24.17
N ILE A 36 16.77 11.91 -23.82
CA ILE A 36 17.81 11.60 -22.84
C ILE A 36 19.17 12.05 -23.37
N GLN A 37 19.44 11.83 -24.66
CA GLN A 37 20.67 12.25 -25.31
C GLN A 37 20.84 13.78 -25.28
N ALA A 38 19.78 14.53 -25.56
CA ALA A 38 19.80 15.98 -25.51
C ALA A 38 20.02 16.50 -24.08
N ALA A 39 19.37 15.87 -23.09
CA ALA A 39 19.55 16.20 -21.68
C ALA A 39 20.99 15.94 -21.20
N LEU A 40 21.58 14.79 -21.58
CA LEU A 40 22.98 14.46 -21.30
C LEU A 40 23.96 15.43 -21.95
N ALA A 41 23.75 15.79 -23.22
CA ALA A 41 24.59 16.74 -23.94
C ALA A 41 24.52 18.16 -23.37
N GLY A 42 23.47 18.49 -22.61
CA GLY A 42 23.27 19.78 -21.94
C GLY A 42 23.87 19.87 -20.52
N LEU A 43 24.66 18.88 -20.10
CA LEU A 43 25.33 18.86 -18.79
C LEU A 43 26.77 19.40 -18.89
N GLU A 44 27.23 20.05 -17.83
CA GLU A 44 28.58 20.61 -17.77
C GLU A 44 29.63 19.49 -17.76
N GLY A 45 30.63 19.57 -18.64
CA GLY A 45 31.68 18.55 -18.79
C GLY A 45 31.37 17.44 -19.80
N VAL A 46 30.23 17.49 -20.51
CA VAL A 46 29.88 16.61 -21.63
C VAL A 46 30.07 17.34 -22.97
N GLU A 47 30.91 16.81 -23.86
CA GLU A 47 31.16 17.35 -25.20
C GLU A 47 30.25 16.72 -26.27
N SER A 48 29.99 15.41 -26.15
CA SER A 48 29.03 14.69 -26.98
C SER A 48 28.39 13.55 -26.18
N ALA A 49 27.15 13.21 -26.51
CA ALA A 49 26.41 12.14 -25.84
C ALA A 49 25.69 11.26 -26.86
N ALA A 50 25.59 9.97 -26.55
CA ALA A 50 24.77 8.99 -27.24
C ALA A 50 24.03 8.13 -26.21
N VAL A 51 22.75 7.81 -26.46
CA VAL A 51 21.98 6.92 -25.58
C VAL A 51 21.46 5.75 -26.39
N ILE A 52 21.64 4.55 -25.87
CA ILE A 52 21.12 3.32 -26.50
C ILE A 52 20.34 2.49 -25.49
N ALA A 53 19.41 1.69 -25.99
CA ALA A 53 18.93 0.51 -25.29
C ALA A 53 19.87 -0.66 -25.56
N ARG A 54 20.50 -1.20 -24.52
CA ARG A 54 21.45 -2.31 -24.57
C ARG A 54 20.87 -3.53 -23.87
N GLU A 55 21.09 -4.72 -24.43
CA GLU A 55 20.64 -6.01 -23.89
C GLU A 55 21.86 -6.92 -23.72
N ASP A 56 22.50 -6.87 -22.55
CA ASP A 56 23.67 -7.69 -22.26
C ASP A 56 23.30 -9.08 -21.68
N ARG A 57 22.05 -9.24 -21.21
CA ARG A 57 21.44 -10.52 -20.79
C ARG A 57 20.09 -10.67 -21.50
N PRO A 58 19.72 -11.87 -22.00
CA PRO A 58 18.44 -12.07 -22.68
C PRO A 58 17.27 -11.60 -21.81
N GLY A 59 16.45 -10.69 -22.35
CA GLY A 59 15.28 -10.12 -21.68
C GLY A 59 15.54 -8.91 -20.76
N ASP A 60 16.79 -8.52 -20.51
CA ASP A 60 17.16 -7.39 -19.63
C ASP A 60 17.66 -6.19 -20.46
N LYS A 61 16.72 -5.45 -21.06
CA LYS A 61 17.03 -4.22 -21.82
C LYS A 61 17.20 -3.03 -20.88
N ARG A 62 18.35 -2.36 -20.95
CA ARG A 62 18.71 -1.21 -20.12
C ARG A 62 19.14 -0.01 -20.96
N LEU A 63 18.85 1.18 -20.47
CA LEU A 63 19.37 2.43 -21.05
C LEU A 63 20.83 2.61 -20.65
N VAL A 64 21.71 2.90 -21.61
CA VAL A 64 23.13 3.23 -21.36
C VAL A 64 23.47 4.52 -22.08
N GLY A 65 24.01 5.49 -21.34
CA GLY A 65 24.52 6.75 -21.88
C GLY A 65 26.03 6.65 -22.11
N TYR A 66 26.49 7.07 -23.28
CA TYR A 66 27.91 7.21 -23.60
C TYR A 66 28.20 8.68 -23.78
N VAL A 67 29.20 9.19 -23.08
CA VAL A 67 29.57 10.60 -23.10
C VAL A 67 31.05 10.75 -23.44
N THR A 68 31.40 11.83 -24.12
CA THR A 68 32.79 12.28 -24.27
C THR A 68 32.98 13.58 -23.48
N GLY A 69 34.20 13.85 -23.03
CA GLY A 69 34.53 15.00 -22.18
C GLY A 69 35.13 14.58 -20.83
N GLY A 70 35.60 15.55 -20.04
CA GLY A 70 36.32 15.31 -18.78
C GLY A 70 35.44 15.20 -17.54
N GLY A 71 34.12 15.12 -17.68
CA GLY A 71 33.17 15.08 -16.55
C GLY A 71 33.13 13.73 -15.82
N ASP A 72 32.87 13.78 -14.52
CA ASP A 72 32.66 12.60 -13.65
C ASP A 72 31.31 11.94 -13.95
N THR A 73 31.32 10.68 -14.38
CA THR A 73 30.13 9.94 -14.83
C THR A 73 29.09 9.74 -13.73
N ALA A 74 29.49 9.64 -12.46
CA ALA A 74 28.57 9.53 -11.33
C ALA A 74 27.83 10.86 -11.08
N LYS A 75 28.56 11.98 -11.18
CA LYS A 75 27.97 13.33 -11.06
C LYS A 75 27.04 13.64 -12.23
N ILE A 76 27.44 13.29 -13.45
CA ILE A 76 26.60 13.46 -14.66
C ILE A 76 25.28 12.71 -14.51
N ARG A 77 25.31 11.45 -14.02
CA ARG A 77 24.08 10.66 -13.78
C ARG A 77 23.20 11.28 -12.70
N THR A 78 23.79 11.80 -11.62
CA THR A 78 23.05 12.48 -10.54
C THR A 78 22.38 13.76 -11.04
N GLN A 79 23.11 14.60 -11.78
CA GLN A 79 22.56 15.83 -12.39
C GLN A 79 21.50 15.54 -13.45
N LEU A 80 21.56 14.39 -14.12
CA LEU A 80 20.52 13.95 -15.04
C LEU A 80 19.24 13.56 -14.28
N ALA A 81 19.37 12.93 -13.11
CA ALA A 81 18.24 12.55 -12.25
C ALA A 81 17.46 13.76 -11.69
N GLU A 82 18.11 14.92 -11.59
CA GLU A 82 17.44 16.19 -11.24
C GLU A 82 16.58 16.75 -12.39
N ARG A 83 16.79 16.29 -13.64
CA ARG A 83 16.15 16.85 -14.85
C ARG A 83 15.18 15.91 -15.54
N LEU A 84 15.33 14.59 -15.36
CA LEU A 84 14.52 13.57 -16.01
C LEU A 84 13.93 12.59 -14.98
N PRO A 85 12.76 12.00 -15.26
CA PRO A 85 12.18 10.94 -14.43
C PRO A 85 13.11 9.73 -14.28
N ALA A 86 13.03 9.02 -13.15
CA ALA A 86 13.90 7.89 -12.81
C ALA A 86 14.00 6.80 -13.90
N TYR A 87 12.91 6.52 -14.62
CA TYR A 87 12.89 5.51 -15.69
C TYR A 87 13.61 5.95 -16.99
N MET A 88 13.85 7.25 -17.17
CA MET A 88 14.63 7.81 -18.28
C MET A 88 16.12 7.95 -17.96
N ILE A 89 16.52 7.73 -16.71
CA ILE A 89 17.93 7.80 -16.30
C ILE A 89 18.64 6.54 -16.78
N PRO A 90 19.73 6.67 -17.57
CA PRO A 90 20.53 5.53 -17.96
C PRO A 90 21.03 4.75 -16.74
N ALA A 91 20.95 3.42 -16.83
CA ALA A 91 21.44 2.51 -15.80
C ALA A 91 22.97 2.63 -15.61
N ALA A 92 23.68 3.11 -16.63
CA ALA A 92 25.09 3.47 -16.57
C ALA A 92 25.39 4.64 -17.52
N VAL A 93 26.38 5.45 -17.13
CA VAL A 93 27.00 6.47 -17.99
C VAL A 93 28.47 6.10 -18.18
N VAL A 94 28.90 5.91 -19.44
CA VAL A 94 30.25 5.46 -19.80
C VAL A 94 31.00 6.60 -20.46
N SER A 95 32.18 6.94 -19.94
CA SER A 95 33.07 7.92 -20.57
C SER A 95 33.89 7.28 -21.69
N LEU A 96 33.96 7.94 -22.84
CA LEU A 96 34.76 7.54 -24.00
C LEU A 96 35.65 8.70 -24.46
N GLU A 97 36.82 8.38 -25.02
CA GLU A 97 37.66 9.39 -25.69
C GLU A 97 36.97 9.97 -26.94
N ALA A 98 36.22 9.14 -27.68
CA ALA A 98 35.43 9.55 -28.82
C ALA A 98 34.27 8.55 -29.07
N LEU A 99 33.14 9.03 -29.59
CA LEU A 99 32.04 8.15 -30.02
C LEU A 99 32.45 7.39 -31.30
N PRO A 100 32.36 6.04 -31.33
CA PRO A 100 32.70 5.27 -32.51
C PRO A 100 31.65 5.48 -33.61
N LEU A 101 32.10 5.85 -34.80
CA LEU A 101 31.24 6.08 -35.96
C LEU A 101 31.54 5.06 -37.08
N THR A 102 30.49 4.60 -37.75
CA THR A 102 30.56 3.83 -38.99
C THR A 102 31.16 4.67 -40.14
N VAL A 103 31.55 4.01 -41.24
CA VAL A 103 32.05 4.69 -42.46
C VAL A 103 31.08 5.72 -43.06
N ASN A 104 29.81 5.69 -42.68
CA ASN A 104 28.76 6.63 -43.11
C ASN A 104 28.49 7.74 -42.08
N GLY A 105 29.30 7.87 -41.02
CA GLY A 105 29.16 8.91 -39.99
C GLY A 105 28.04 8.68 -38.97
N LYS A 106 27.43 7.49 -38.92
CA LYS A 106 26.45 7.10 -37.89
C LYS A 106 27.12 6.39 -36.72
N LEU A 107 26.57 6.50 -35.51
CA LEU A 107 27.04 5.77 -34.32
C LEU A 107 27.15 4.27 -34.59
N ASP A 108 28.32 3.69 -34.33
CA ASP A 108 28.53 2.25 -34.39
C ASP A 108 28.23 1.62 -33.03
N THR A 109 26.97 1.20 -32.86
CA THR A 109 26.49 0.63 -31.59
C THR A 109 27.18 -0.68 -31.21
N ARG A 110 27.78 -1.39 -32.17
CA ARG A 110 28.52 -2.65 -31.92
C ARG A 110 29.93 -2.41 -31.39
N ALA A 111 30.49 -1.24 -31.65
CA ALA A 111 31.82 -0.84 -31.18
C ALA A 111 31.81 -0.18 -29.78
N LEU A 112 30.62 0.01 -29.19
CA LEU A 112 30.49 0.59 -27.85
C LEU A 112 30.85 -0.42 -26.75
N PRO A 113 31.76 -0.07 -25.82
CA PRO A 113 32.16 -0.97 -24.75
C PRO A 113 31.00 -1.28 -23.80
N ALA A 114 31.00 -2.46 -23.18
CA ALA A 114 30.02 -2.79 -22.16
C ALA A 114 30.26 -1.94 -20.90
N PRO A 115 29.21 -1.37 -20.28
CA PRO A 115 29.35 -0.64 -19.02
C PRO A 115 29.72 -1.60 -17.87
N GLU A 116 30.59 -1.14 -16.98
CA GLU A 116 30.69 -1.72 -15.64
C GLU A 116 29.51 -1.16 -14.83
N TYR A 117 28.50 -2.00 -14.62
CA TYR A 117 27.36 -1.66 -13.78
C TYR A 117 27.82 -1.54 -12.33
N GLN A 118 28.09 -0.33 -11.86
CA GLN A 118 28.09 -0.07 -10.42
C GLN A 118 26.65 -0.28 -9.94
N ASP A 119 26.49 -1.21 -9.00
CA ASP A 119 25.20 -1.81 -8.63
C ASP A 119 24.09 -0.77 -8.47
N ALA A 120 22.96 -1.10 -9.09
CA ALA A 120 21.73 -0.34 -9.04
C ALA A 120 21.31 -0.12 -7.58
N ASP A 121 21.29 1.13 -7.13
CA ASP A 121 20.50 1.50 -5.97
C ASP A 121 19.07 0.98 -6.16
N GLN A 122 18.72 -0.01 -5.32
CA GLN A 122 17.40 -0.54 -4.98
C GLN A 122 16.97 -1.93 -5.48
N TYR A 123 17.55 -2.54 -6.53
CA TYR A 123 17.07 -3.89 -6.93
C TYR A 123 17.85 -5.04 -6.28
N ARG A 124 17.33 -5.55 -5.15
CA ARG A 124 17.77 -6.83 -4.56
C ARG A 124 16.90 -7.97 -5.07
N PRO A 125 17.47 -9.05 -5.67
CA PRO A 125 16.70 -10.24 -5.99
C PRO A 125 16.44 -11.11 -4.74
N PRO A 126 15.39 -11.95 -4.77
CA PRO A 126 15.16 -12.98 -3.76
C PRO A 126 16.39 -13.86 -3.52
N ALA A 127 16.69 -14.12 -2.25
CA ALA A 127 17.81 -14.94 -1.78
C ALA A 127 17.37 -16.35 -1.36
N ASP A 128 16.10 -16.54 -1.00
CA ASP A 128 15.51 -17.83 -0.63
C ASP A 128 14.12 -18.04 -1.24
N ALA A 129 13.57 -19.24 -1.04
CA ALA A 129 12.28 -19.63 -1.61
C ALA A 129 11.09 -18.83 -1.04
N VAL A 130 11.17 -18.36 0.21
CA VAL A 130 10.10 -17.56 0.83
C VAL A 130 10.09 -16.16 0.19
N GLU A 131 11.27 -15.55 0.07
CA GLU A 131 11.44 -14.27 -0.65
C GLU A 131 11.00 -14.39 -2.12
N GLU A 132 11.27 -15.52 -2.79
CA GLU A 132 10.89 -15.72 -4.21
C GLU A 132 9.38 -15.81 -4.38
N ILE A 133 8.71 -16.56 -3.51
CA ILE A 133 7.24 -16.67 -3.47
C ILE A 133 6.62 -15.30 -3.19
N LEU A 134 7.06 -14.61 -2.13
CA LEU A 134 6.48 -13.33 -1.72
C LEU A 134 6.73 -12.23 -2.75
N ALA A 135 7.92 -12.15 -3.35
CA ALA A 135 8.21 -11.19 -4.42
C ALA A 135 7.35 -11.45 -5.67
N GLY A 136 7.14 -12.71 -6.04
CA GLY A 136 6.21 -13.08 -7.10
C GLY A 136 4.77 -12.67 -6.81
N ILE A 137 4.31 -12.87 -5.58
CA ILE A 137 2.97 -12.45 -5.13
C ILE A 137 2.83 -10.93 -5.18
N TYR A 138 3.80 -10.18 -4.66
CA TYR A 138 3.78 -8.70 -4.71
C TYR A 138 3.69 -8.21 -6.16
N ALA A 139 4.54 -8.74 -7.04
CA ALA A 139 4.54 -8.38 -8.46
C ALA A 139 3.16 -8.60 -9.12
N GLN A 140 2.55 -9.76 -8.85
CA GLN A 140 1.23 -10.10 -9.39
C GLN A 140 0.08 -9.28 -8.78
N VAL A 141 0.15 -8.93 -7.49
CA VAL A 141 -0.89 -8.15 -6.81
C VAL A 141 -0.83 -6.69 -7.24
N LEU A 142 0.38 -6.14 -7.34
CA LEU A 142 0.61 -4.74 -7.69
C LEU A 142 0.67 -4.50 -9.21
N GLY A 143 0.55 -5.55 -10.03
CA GLY A 143 0.60 -5.43 -11.49
C GLY A 143 1.93 -4.85 -12.00
N VAL A 144 3.04 -5.16 -11.33
CA VAL A 144 4.38 -4.71 -11.73
C VAL A 144 5.21 -5.90 -12.24
N GLU A 145 6.10 -5.66 -13.20
CA GLU A 145 6.89 -6.71 -13.85
C GLU A 145 7.84 -7.41 -12.85
N ARG A 146 8.37 -6.65 -11.88
CA ARG A 146 9.36 -7.15 -10.93
C ARG A 146 9.31 -6.35 -9.63
N VAL A 147 9.50 -7.04 -8.51
CA VAL A 147 9.62 -6.46 -7.17
C VAL A 147 10.99 -6.84 -6.60
N GLY A 148 11.76 -5.84 -6.18
CA GLY A 148 12.95 -6.01 -5.37
C GLY A 148 12.54 -6.37 -3.96
N VAL A 149 13.29 -7.24 -3.30
CA VAL A 149 12.87 -7.73 -1.99
C VAL A 149 12.93 -6.68 -0.88
N ASP A 150 13.64 -5.57 -1.12
CA ASP A 150 13.72 -4.42 -0.23
C ASP A 150 12.73 -3.30 -0.63
N ASP A 151 11.96 -3.48 -1.71
CA ASP A 151 10.96 -2.49 -2.13
C ASP A 151 9.78 -2.48 -1.15
N SER A 152 9.36 -1.29 -0.74
CA SER A 152 8.16 -1.10 0.09
C SER A 152 6.89 -1.38 -0.71
N PHE A 153 6.02 -2.24 -0.17
CA PHE A 153 4.72 -2.59 -0.74
C PHE A 153 3.86 -1.35 -1.03
N PHE A 154 3.84 -0.39 -0.11
CA PHE A 154 3.01 0.82 -0.22
C PHE A 154 3.62 1.84 -1.19
N ASP A 155 4.94 1.93 -1.26
CA ASP A 155 5.63 2.81 -2.22
C ASP A 155 5.39 2.33 -3.66
N LEU A 156 5.22 1.03 -3.84
CA LEU A 156 4.85 0.39 -5.11
C LEU A 156 3.35 0.49 -5.44
N GLY A 157 2.56 1.20 -4.63
CA GLY A 157 1.13 1.40 -4.85
C GLY A 157 0.22 0.35 -4.19
N GLY A 158 0.72 -0.33 -3.17
CA GLY A 158 -0.07 -1.19 -2.30
C GLY A 158 -1.04 -0.41 -1.42
N ASP A 159 -2.14 -1.06 -1.08
CA ASP A 159 -3.23 -0.57 -0.24
C ASP A 159 -3.73 -1.71 0.69
N SER A 160 -4.74 -1.44 1.52
CA SER A 160 -5.32 -2.45 2.42
C SER A 160 -5.94 -3.64 1.67
N ILE A 161 -6.56 -3.39 0.50
CA ILE A 161 -7.20 -4.41 -0.34
C ILE A 161 -6.17 -5.37 -0.94
N SER A 162 -5.11 -4.84 -1.50
CA SER A 162 -3.98 -5.59 -2.05
C SER A 162 -3.16 -6.27 -0.95
N SER A 163 -3.06 -5.71 0.26
CA SER A 163 -2.45 -6.39 1.42
C SER A 163 -3.19 -7.70 1.77
N MET A 164 -4.52 -7.68 1.76
CA MET A 164 -5.30 -8.92 1.92
C MET A 164 -5.09 -9.90 0.77
N GLN A 165 -4.93 -9.42 -0.48
CA GLN A 165 -4.61 -10.28 -1.62
C GLN A 165 -3.24 -10.96 -1.47
N VAL A 166 -2.23 -10.22 -0.97
CA VAL A 166 -0.92 -10.77 -0.64
C VAL A 166 -1.07 -11.90 0.37
N VAL A 167 -1.80 -11.67 1.45
CA VAL A 167 -2.03 -12.66 2.51
C VAL A 167 -2.73 -13.92 1.98
N ALA A 168 -3.80 -13.74 1.20
CA ALA A 168 -4.54 -14.84 0.59
C ALA A 168 -3.65 -15.69 -0.33
N ARG A 169 -2.87 -15.05 -1.21
CA ARG A 169 -1.96 -15.74 -2.14
C ARG A 169 -0.77 -16.38 -1.42
N ALA A 170 -0.22 -15.73 -0.40
CA ALA A 170 0.87 -16.28 0.41
C ALA A 170 0.42 -17.55 1.13
N ARG A 171 -0.80 -17.55 1.69
CA ARG A 171 -1.40 -18.72 2.33
C ARG A 171 -1.63 -19.86 1.34
N ALA A 172 -2.12 -19.56 0.14
CA ALA A 172 -2.26 -20.54 -0.94
C ALA A 172 -0.89 -21.15 -1.35
N ALA A 173 0.18 -20.38 -1.23
CA ALA A 173 1.56 -20.84 -1.43
C ALA A 173 2.18 -21.52 -0.18
N GLY A 174 1.41 -21.71 0.89
CA GLY A 174 1.85 -22.39 2.13
C GLY A 174 2.52 -21.49 3.17
N LEU A 175 2.43 -20.16 3.02
CA LEU A 175 2.97 -19.15 3.94
C LEU A 175 1.85 -18.47 4.73
N ILE A 176 1.93 -18.48 6.06
CA ILE A 176 1.06 -17.72 6.95
C ILE A 176 1.72 -16.36 7.19
N VAL A 177 1.07 -15.32 6.68
CA VAL A 177 1.34 -13.90 6.94
C VAL A 177 0.01 -13.22 7.27
N ARG A 178 0.02 -12.21 8.14
CA ARG A 178 -1.18 -11.43 8.52
C ARG A 178 -1.23 -10.12 7.74
N PRO A 179 -2.41 -9.50 7.51
CA PRO A 179 -2.49 -8.18 6.87
C PRO A 179 -1.62 -7.14 7.56
N ARG A 180 -1.61 -7.10 8.90
CA ARG A 180 -0.72 -6.26 9.71
C ARG A 180 0.76 -6.54 9.47
N ASP A 181 1.16 -7.78 9.22
CA ASP A 181 2.56 -8.09 8.93
C ASP A 181 2.99 -7.40 7.62
N VAL A 182 2.11 -7.34 6.61
CA VAL A 182 2.35 -6.58 5.37
C VAL A 182 2.48 -5.07 5.66
N PHE A 183 1.61 -4.52 6.53
CA PHE A 183 1.66 -3.10 6.92
C PHE A 183 2.90 -2.72 7.74
N VAL A 184 3.32 -3.58 8.66
CA VAL A 184 4.43 -3.34 9.59
C VAL A 184 5.76 -3.60 8.91
N GLU A 185 5.88 -4.72 8.19
CA GLU A 185 7.14 -5.16 7.60
C GLU A 185 7.34 -4.59 6.20
N GLN A 186 6.29 -4.23 5.45
CA GLN A 186 6.27 -3.49 4.16
C GLN A 186 7.10 -4.05 2.99
N SER A 187 8.30 -4.61 3.20
CA SER A 187 9.16 -5.21 2.18
C SER A 187 9.09 -6.73 2.23
N VAL A 188 9.38 -7.39 1.10
CA VAL A 188 9.39 -8.86 1.02
C VAL A 188 10.41 -9.46 1.98
N ALA A 189 11.58 -8.83 2.10
CA ALA A 189 12.65 -9.21 2.99
C ALA A 189 12.23 -9.31 4.45
N ARG A 190 11.54 -8.28 4.95
CA ARG A 190 11.07 -8.20 6.33
C ARG A 190 9.85 -9.09 6.54
N LEU A 191 8.93 -9.14 5.57
CA LEU A 191 7.76 -10.01 5.63
C LEU A 191 8.17 -11.50 5.68
N ALA A 192 9.20 -11.89 4.94
CA ALA A 192 9.75 -13.26 4.95
C ALA A 192 10.26 -13.67 6.35
N GLN A 193 10.71 -12.74 7.18
CA GLN A 193 11.21 -13.04 8.54
C GLN A 193 10.09 -13.37 9.54
N VAL A 194 8.88 -12.86 9.31
CA VAL A 194 7.70 -13.11 10.16
C VAL A 194 6.76 -14.15 9.56
N ALA A 195 6.92 -14.48 8.28
CA ALA A 195 6.16 -15.52 7.61
C ALA A 195 6.39 -16.89 8.28
N ALA A 196 5.31 -17.55 8.67
CA ALA A 196 5.35 -18.92 9.16
C ALA A 196 4.93 -19.90 8.06
N PHE A 197 5.42 -21.14 8.08
CA PHE A 197 4.86 -22.16 7.20
C PHE A 197 3.51 -22.64 7.73
N ALA A 198 2.53 -22.77 6.84
CA ALA A 198 1.25 -23.35 7.18
C ALA A 198 1.46 -24.80 7.64
N GLY A 199 1.30 -25.05 8.94
CA GLY A 199 1.25 -26.41 9.47
C GLY A 199 0.03 -27.11 8.87
N GLY A 200 0.22 -28.26 8.22
CA GLY A 200 -0.81 -29.03 7.51
C GLY A 200 -1.93 -29.62 8.38
N ALA A 201 -2.24 -29.02 9.53
CA ALA A 201 -3.44 -29.33 10.28
C ALA A 201 -4.64 -28.65 9.62
N ALA A 202 -5.22 -29.33 8.63
CA ALA A 202 -6.58 -29.05 8.21
C ALA A 202 -7.48 -29.18 9.46
N GLY A 203 -7.86 -28.03 10.04
CA GLY A 203 -8.92 -27.97 11.04
C GLY A 203 -10.22 -28.54 10.47
N VAL A 204 -11.21 -28.78 11.35
CA VAL A 204 -12.55 -29.15 10.92
C VAL A 204 -13.03 -28.16 9.86
N VAL A 205 -13.41 -28.67 8.68
CA VAL A 205 -13.90 -27.84 7.58
C VAL A 205 -15.20 -27.19 8.04
N ASP A 206 -15.19 -25.86 8.10
CA ASP A 206 -16.37 -25.05 8.37
C ASP A 206 -17.17 -24.92 7.06
N GLU A 207 -18.14 -25.82 6.88
CA GLU A 207 -18.99 -25.84 5.66
C GLU A 207 -19.97 -24.66 5.60
N GLY A 208 -20.18 -23.94 6.72
CA GLY A 208 -21.01 -22.75 6.76
C GLY A 208 -22.51 -22.97 6.55
N LEU A 209 -23.00 -24.17 6.86
CA LEU A 209 -24.41 -24.55 6.70
C LEU A 209 -25.25 -24.13 7.90
N GLY A 210 -26.56 -23.94 7.67
CA GLY A 210 -27.53 -23.62 8.72
C GLY A 210 -27.69 -22.12 8.97
N ALA A 211 -28.02 -21.75 10.22
CA ALA A 211 -28.39 -20.39 10.56
C ALA A 211 -27.22 -19.39 10.41
N VAL A 212 -27.52 -18.22 9.87
CA VAL A 212 -26.60 -17.09 9.72
C VAL A 212 -27.15 -15.92 10.51
N VAL A 213 -26.30 -15.24 11.28
CA VAL A 213 -26.71 -14.00 11.95
C VAL A 213 -26.72 -12.88 10.92
N ALA A 214 -27.79 -12.08 10.87
CA ALA A 214 -27.83 -10.89 10.03
C ALA A 214 -26.66 -9.95 10.42
N THR A 215 -25.70 -9.77 9.52
CA THR A 215 -24.56 -8.89 9.74
C THR A 215 -25.02 -7.42 9.68
N PRO A 216 -24.21 -6.45 10.13
CA PRO A 216 -24.62 -5.04 10.14
C PRO A 216 -25.14 -4.54 8.79
N ILE A 217 -24.48 -4.91 7.70
CA ILE A 217 -24.88 -4.49 6.35
C ILE A 217 -26.17 -5.17 5.88
N VAL A 218 -26.43 -6.40 6.32
CA VAL A 218 -27.70 -7.08 6.03
C VAL A 218 -28.85 -6.45 6.81
N ARG A 219 -28.63 -6.06 8.08
CA ARG A 219 -29.60 -5.30 8.87
C ARG A 219 -29.87 -3.92 8.28
N TRP A 220 -28.84 -3.24 7.78
CA TRP A 220 -29.02 -2.00 7.03
C TRP A 220 -29.92 -2.21 5.80
N LEU A 221 -29.72 -3.28 5.02
CA LEU A 221 -30.56 -3.56 3.85
C LEU A 221 -32.02 -3.83 4.23
N TYR A 222 -32.26 -4.53 5.34
CA TYR A 222 -33.60 -4.76 5.88
C TYR A 222 -34.34 -3.46 6.23
N GLU A 223 -33.61 -2.42 6.68
CA GLU A 223 -34.17 -1.10 7.03
C GLU A 223 -34.47 -0.22 5.80
N VAL A 224 -34.13 -0.63 4.57
CA VAL A 224 -34.37 0.17 3.36
C VAL A 224 -35.86 0.16 2.98
N ASP A 225 -36.44 1.36 2.89
CA ASP A 225 -37.84 1.58 2.47
C ASP A 225 -38.05 1.37 0.96
N GLY A 226 -38.15 0.11 0.50
CA GLY A 226 -38.44 -0.18 -0.91
C GLY A 226 -38.18 -1.62 -1.33
N PRO A 227 -38.34 -1.95 -2.62
CA PRO A 227 -38.05 -3.30 -3.12
C PRO A 227 -36.54 -3.57 -3.12
N VAL A 228 -36.11 -4.56 -2.34
CA VAL A 228 -34.70 -4.96 -2.21
C VAL A 228 -34.36 -6.26 -2.93
N ASP A 229 -35.36 -7.06 -3.34
CA ASP A 229 -35.19 -8.40 -3.92
C ASP A 229 -34.29 -8.48 -5.16
N GLN A 230 -34.11 -7.35 -5.85
CA GLN A 230 -33.31 -7.24 -7.07
C GLN A 230 -32.00 -6.48 -6.86
N PHE A 231 -31.62 -6.19 -5.61
CA PHE A 231 -30.37 -5.51 -5.28
C PHE A 231 -29.18 -6.43 -5.57
N ASN A 232 -28.41 -6.13 -6.61
CA ASN A 232 -27.48 -7.06 -7.22
C ASN A 232 -26.15 -6.41 -7.60
N GLN A 233 -25.12 -7.25 -7.72
CA GLN A 233 -23.95 -6.98 -8.53
C GLN A 233 -23.98 -7.86 -9.78
N THR A 234 -23.62 -7.27 -10.91
CA THR A 234 -23.52 -7.98 -12.19
C THR A 234 -22.09 -7.90 -12.72
N VAL A 235 -21.59 -9.02 -13.25
CA VAL A 235 -20.33 -9.07 -13.99
C VAL A 235 -20.57 -9.83 -15.30
N VAL A 236 -19.98 -9.35 -16.39
CA VAL A 236 -19.95 -10.07 -17.66
C VAL A 236 -18.56 -10.68 -17.82
N LEU A 237 -18.54 -11.97 -18.14
CA LEU A 237 -17.32 -12.73 -18.37
C LEU A 237 -17.23 -13.16 -19.83
N GLN A 238 -16.07 -12.93 -20.44
CA GLN A 238 -15.71 -13.52 -21.72
C GLN A 238 -15.18 -14.93 -21.46
N ALA A 239 -15.81 -15.92 -22.11
CA ALA A 239 -15.41 -17.32 -22.01
C ALA A 239 -14.31 -17.66 -23.02
N PRO A 240 -13.45 -18.65 -22.71
CA PRO A 240 -12.52 -19.26 -23.66
C PRO A 240 -13.21 -19.85 -24.89
N ALA A 241 -12.45 -19.97 -25.98
CA ALA A 241 -12.95 -20.60 -27.19
C ALA A 241 -13.37 -22.05 -26.94
N GLY A 242 -14.54 -22.42 -27.48
CA GLY A 242 -15.06 -23.79 -27.40
C GLY A 242 -15.86 -24.13 -26.14
N VAL A 243 -16.09 -23.15 -25.25
CA VAL A 243 -17.03 -23.30 -24.13
C VAL A 243 -18.46 -23.41 -24.66
N GLY A 244 -19.14 -24.51 -24.34
CA GLY A 244 -20.57 -24.70 -24.59
C GLY A 244 -21.44 -24.41 -23.37
N ARG A 245 -22.75 -24.37 -23.57
CA ARG A 245 -23.73 -24.17 -22.48
C ARG A 245 -23.60 -25.20 -21.36
N ASP A 246 -23.37 -26.47 -21.71
CA ASP A 246 -23.25 -27.56 -20.73
C ASP A 246 -22.00 -27.41 -19.85
N ASP A 247 -20.93 -26.83 -20.39
CA ASP A 247 -19.72 -26.50 -19.63
C ASP A 247 -19.99 -25.38 -18.63
N VAL A 248 -20.73 -24.34 -19.06
CA VAL A 248 -21.17 -23.24 -18.20
C VAL A 248 -22.03 -23.76 -17.05
N GLU A 249 -23.00 -24.64 -17.35
CA GLU A 249 -23.84 -25.27 -16.32
C GLU A 249 -22.99 -26.03 -15.29
N THR A 250 -22.00 -26.80 -15.76
CA THR A 250 -21.13 -27.61 -14.90
C THR A 250 -20.27 -26.74 -13.98
N VAL A 251 -19.63 -25.71 -14.52
CA VAL A 251 -18.80 -24.76 -13.75
C VAL A 251 -19.66 -23.99 -12.74
N LEU A 252 -20.84 -23.51 -13.16
CA LEU A 252 -21.77 -22.81 -12.26
C LEU A 252 -22.26 -23.70 -11.12
N GLN A 253 -22.54 -24.98 -11.38
CA GLN A 253 -22.94 -25.90 -10.31
C GLN A 253 -21.83 -26.08 -9.28
N ALA A 254 -20.57 -26.19 -9.71
CA ALA A 254 -19.44 -26.29 -8.79
C ALA A 254 -19.30 -25.05 -7.89
N LEU A 255 -19.52 -23.84 -8.42
CA LEU A 255 -19.53 -22.61 -7.60
C LEU A 255 -20.69 -22.60 -6.60
N LEU A 256 -21.90 -22.90 -7.08
CA LEU A 256 -23.10 -22.97 -6.24
C LEU A 256 -22.90 -23.99 -5.12
N ASP A 257 -22.26 -25.13 -5.39
CA ASP A 257 -21.99 -26.19 -4.43
C ASP A 257 -20.89 -25.80 -3.42
N ARG A 258 -19.88 -25.06 -3.85
CA ARG A 258 -18.74 -24.65 -3.01
C ARG A 258 -19.04 -23.49 -2.08
N HIS A 259 -19.81 -22.51 -2.54
CA HIS A 259 -20.01 -21.23 -1.85
C HIS A 259 -21.42 -21.12 -1.28
N GLY A 260 -21.56 -21.43 0.02
CA GLY A 260 -22.85 -21.41 0.70
C GLY A 260 -23.60 -20.07 0.61
N ALA A 261 -22.89 -18.95 0.56
CA ALA A 261 -23.48 -17.62 0.41
C ALA A 261 -24.33 -17.48 -0.86
N LEU A 262 -23.99 -18.17 -1.96
CA LEU A 262 -24.77 -18.14 -3.21
C LEU A 262 -26.11 -18.88 -3.11
N ARG A 263 -26.32 -19.63 -2.02
CA ARG A 263 -27.54 -20.39 -1.72
C ARG A 263 -28.26 -19.85 -0.47
N LEU A 264 -27.80 -18.73 0.09
CA LEU A 264 -28.39 -18.14 1.29
C LEU A 264 -29.89 -17.87 1.04
N GLN A 265 -30.71 -18.27 2.00
CA GLN A 265 -32.15 -18.05 1.99
C GLN A 265 -32.52 -17.06 3.09
N VAL A 266 -33.41 -16.12 2.74
CA VAL A 266 -33.92 -15.08 3.62
C VAL A 266 -35.37 -15.37 3.95
N ASP A 267 -35.71 -15.59 5.22
CA ASP A 267 -37.11 -15.68 5.65
C ASP A 267 -37.47 -14.44 6.47
N ASP A 268 -38.62 -13.84 6.15
CA ASP A 268 -39.21 -12.75 6.94
C ASP A 268 -40.36 -13.35 7.74
N ASP A 269 -40.04 -13.82 8.95
CA ASP A 269 -40.99 -14.43 9.87
C ASP A 269 -41.84 -13.38 10.62
N GLY A 270 -41.70 -12.09 10.28
CA GLY A 270 -42.37 -10.98 10.95
C GLY A 270 -41.87 -10.72 12.37
N SER A 271 -40.73 -11.28 12.76
CA SER A 271 -40.09 -11.04 14.08
C SER A 271 -39.41 -9.68 14.20
N GLY A 272 -39.35 -8.91 13.10
CA GLY A 272 -38.69 -7.61 13.03
C GLY A 272 -37.23 -7.66 12.59
N ASP A 273 -36.75 -8.80 12.09
CA ASP A 273 -35.45 -9.00 11.46
C ASP A 273 -35.55 -10.16 10.43
N TRP A 274 -34.58 -10.27 9.52
CA TRP A 274 -34.50 -11.40 8.58
C TRP A 274 -33.86 -12.63 9.23
N ALA A 275 -34.54 -13.77 9.13
CA ALA A 275 -33.99 -15.07 9.47
C ALA A 275 -33.21 -15.64 8.27
N LEU A 276 -31.89 -15.72 8.40
CA LEU A 276 -31.01 -16.17 7.32
C LEU A 276 -30.54 -17.61 7.54
N SER A 277 -30.54 -18.42 6.48
CA SER A 277 -29.96 -19.77 6.54
C SER A 277 -29.30 -20.21 5.24
N VAL A 278 -28.25 -21.02 5.35
CA VAL A 278 -27.54 -21.63 4.21
C VAL A 278 -27.94 -23.10 4.09
N PRO A 279 -28.63 -23.50 3.01
CA PRO A 279 -28.96 -24.90 2.76
C PRO A 279 -27.76 -25.72 2.24
N GLU A 280 -27.94 -27.04 2.27
CA GLU A 280 -27.01 -28.04 1.74
C GLU A 280 -26.66 -27.82 0.25
N PRO A 281 -25.46 -28.24 -0.21
CA PRO A 281 -25.14 -28.31 -1.63
C PRO A 281 -26.17 -29.07 -2.46
N GLY A 282 -26.37 -28.66 -3.71
CA GLY A 282 -27.41 -29.19 -4.59
C GLY A 282 -28.85 -28.69 -4.32
N SER A 283 -29.08 -27.85 -3.30
CA SER A 283 -30.37 -27.19 -3.06
C SER A 283 -30.77 -26.22 -4.18
N VAL A 284 -29.79 -25.61 -4.85
CA VAL A 284 -29.96 -24.77 -6.03
C VAL A 284 -29.27 -25.44 -7.21
N ARG A 285 -29.98 -25.58 -8.34
CA ARG A 285 -29.45 -26.21 -9.56
C ARG A 285 -29.07 -25.15 -10.59
N ALA A 286 -27.83 -25.19 -11.08
CA ALA A 286 -27.31 -24.24 -12.07
C ALA A 286 -28.20 -24.12 -13.31
N ARG A 287 -28.75 -25.23 -13.79
CA ARG A 287 -29.69 -25.27 -14.94
C ARG A 287 -30.95 -24.42 -14.74
N ASP A 288 -31.40 -24.28 -13.49
CA ASP A 288 -32.61 -23.54 -13.13
C ASP A 288 -32.28 -22.03 -13.02
N CYS A 289 -31.00 -21.68 -12.89
CA CYS A 289 -30.45 -20.32 -12.85
C CYS A 289 -29.93 -19.81 -14.21
N LEU A 290 -29.59 -20.72 -15.13
CA LEU A 290 -28.94 -20.42 -16.41
C LEU A 290 -29.94 -20.28 -17.56
N THR A 291 -29.94 -19.10 -18.20
CA THR A 291 -30.73 -18.82 -19.41
C THR A 291 -29.82 -18.68 -20.62
N GLY A 292 -30.09 -19.41 -21.69
CA GLY A 292 -29.39 -19.25 -22.97
C GLY A 292 -30.06 -18.19 -23.85
N VAL A 293 -29.26 -17.36 -24.52
CA VAL A 293 -29.69 -16.36 -25.50
C VAL A 293 -28.75 -16.34 -26.70
N ASP A 294 -29.21 -15.83 -27.84
CA ASP A 294 -28.35 -15.69 -29.03
C ASP A 294 -27.32 -14.57 -28.84
N VAL A 295 -27.75 -13.44 -28.26
CA VAL A 295 -26.95 -12.25 -27.99
C VAL A 295 -27.29 -11.71 -26.61
N LEU A 296 -26.27 -11.27 -25.87
CA LEU A 296 -26.46 -10.64 -24.58
C LEU A 296 -27.03 -9.22 -24.77
N THR A 297 -28.19 -8.95 -24.17
CA THR A 297 -28.89 -7.67 -24.29
C THR A 297 -29.32 -7.15 -22.92
N GLU A 298 -29.51 -5.83 -22.79
CA GLU A 298 -30.00 -5.21 -21.55
C GLU A 298 -31.33 -5.84 -21.10
N ALA A 299 -32.25 -6.09 -22.03
CA ALA A 299 -33.53 -6.74 -21.75
C ALA A 299 -33.36 -8.15 -21.18
N ALA A 300 -32.40 -8.93 -21.68
CA ALA A 300 -32.11 -10.27 -21.17
C ALA A 300 -31.54 -10.21 -19.74
N VAL A 301 -30.63 -9.27 -19.47
CA VAL A 301 -30.04 -9.06 -18.14
C VAL A 301 -31.09 -8.59 -17.14
N ILE A 302 -31.94 -7.63 -17.50
CA ILE A 302 -33.07 -7.17 -16.67
C ILE A 302 -34.05 -8.32 -16.39
N ALA A 303 -34.40 -9.11 -17.42
CA ALA A 303 -35.29 -10.26 -17.26
C ALA A 303 -34.68 -11.38 -16.40
N ALA A 304 -33.36 -11.51 -16.35
CA ALA A 304 -32.67 -12.43 -15.44
C ALA A 304 -32.67 -11.86 -14.00
N ARG A 305 -32.25 -10.60 -13.83
CA ARG A 305 -32.24 -9.87 -12.55
C ARG A 305 -33.60 -9.89 -11.84
N SER A 306 -34.68 -9.62 -12.57
CA SER A 306 -36.05 -9.62 -12.01
C SER A 306 -36.53 -10.98 -11.46
N ARG A 307 -35.77 -12.05 -11.70
CA ARG A 307 -36.03 -13.39 -11.19
C ARG A 307 -35.10 -13.81 -10.04
N LEU A 308 -34.31 -12.89 -9.50
CA LEU A 308 -33.73 -13.06 -8.18
C LEU A 308 -34.86 -13.15 -7.15
N ASP A 309 -34.69 -14.02 -6.17
CA ASP A 309 -35.68 -14.27 -5.12
C ASP A 309 -34.94 -14.76 -3.87
N PRO A 310 -34.49 -13.84 -2.99
CA PRO A 310 -33.80 -14.19 -1.76
C PRO A 310 -34.61 -15.10 -0.84
N ALA A 311 -35.94 -15.01 -0.87
CA ALA A 311 -36.82 -15.85 -0.07
C ALA A 311 -36.88 -17.30 -0.55
N ALA A 312 -36.73 -17.53 -1.85
CA ALA A 312 -36.57 -18.85 -2.45
C ALA A 312 -35.12 -19.35 -2.50
N GLY A 313 -34.14 -18.59 -1.98
CA GLY A 313 -32.71 -18.91 -2.07
C GLY A 313 -32.12 -18.74 -3.47
N VAL A 314 -32.80 -18.02 -4.37
CA VAL A 314 -32.34 -17.73 -5.74
C VAL A 314 -31.55 -16.42 -5.74
N LEU A 315 -30.32 -16.49 -5.25
CA LEU A 315 -29.41 -15.34 -5.20
C LEU A 315 -28.51 -15.20 -6.43
N LEU A 316 -28.52 -16.17 -7.36
CA LEU A 316 -27.72 -16.13 -8.59
C LEU A 316 -28.58 -16.41 -9.82
N ARG A 317 -28.43 -15.57 -10.83
CA ARG A 317 -28.95 -15.75 -12.20
C ARG A 317 -27.83 -15.61 -13.21
N ALA A 318 -27.87 -16.42 -14.26
CA ALA A 318 -26.84 -16.42 -15.29
C ALA A 318 -27.47 -16.34 -16.69
N VAL A 319 -26.88 -15.55 -17.58
CA VAL A 319 -27.28 -15.44 -18.99
C VAL A 319 -26.10 -15.78 -19.88
N TRP A 320 -26.22 -16.86 -20.65
CA TRP A 320 -25.19 -17.32 -21.59
C TRP A 320 -25.55 -16.92 -23.02
N ALA A 321 -24.66 -16.14 -23.65
CA ALA A 321 -24.76 -15.74 -25.04
C ALA A 321 -23.79 -16.57 -25.89
N GLU A 322 -24.30 -17.61 -26.54
CA GLU A 322 -23.48 -18.60 -27.26
C GLU A 322 -22.74 -17.98 -28.46
N GLY A 323 -23.39 -17.07 -29.19
CA GLY A 323 -22.78 -16.42 -30.36
C GLY A 323 -21.59 -15.51 -30.04
N ALA A 324 -21.53 -14.97 -28.81
CA ALA A 324 -20.45 -14.10 -28.34
C ALA A 324 -19.52 -14.79 -27.32
N SER A 325 -19.85 -16.01 -26.90
CA SER A 325 -19.17 -16.71 -25.79
C SER A 325 -19.09 -15.86 -24.52
N GLN A 326 -20.18 -15.17 -24.18
CA GLN A 326 -20.26 -14.27 -23.02
C GLN A 326 -21.23 -14.83 -21.97
N LEU A 327 -20.84 -14.71 -20.69
CA LEU A 327 -21.65 -15.08 -19.53
C LEU A 327 -21.90 -13.85 -18.66
N ALA A 328 -23.14 -13.40 -18.55
CA ALA A 328 -23.53 -12.46 -17.50
C ALA A 328 -23.90 -13.21 -16.23
N LEU A 329 -23.22 -12.90 -15.13
CA LEU A 329 -23.54 -13.36 -13.78
C LEU A 329 -24.18 -12.22 -13.02
N ILE A 330 -25.43 -12.41 -12.59
CA ILE A 330 -26.22 -11.47 -11.79
C ILE A 330 -26.40 -12.11 -10.42
N ILE A 331 -25.75 -11.55 -9.40
CA ILE A 331 -25.76 -12.09 -8.03
C ILE A 331 -26.34 -11.05 -7.09
N HIS A 332 -27.30 -11.46 -6.27
CA HIS A 332 -27.88 -10.61 -5.23
C HIS A 332 -26.79 -10.18 -4.24
N HIS A 333 -26.82 -8.91 -3.83
CA HIS A 333 -25.79 -8.33 -2.98
C HIS A 333 -25.60 -9.05 -1.65
N LEU A 334 -26.64 -9.67 -1.10
CA LEU A 334 -26.56 -10.56 0.09
C LEU A 334 -25.51 -11.67 -0.02
N ALA A 335 -25.18 -12.12 -1.24
CA ALA A 335 -24.26 -13.23 -1.47
C ALA A 335 -22.86 -12.79 -1.93
N VAL A 336 -22.66 -11.52 -2.30
CA VAL A 336 -21.43 -11.09 -2.99
C VAL A 336 -21.05 -9.65 -2.68
N ASP A 337 -19.74 -9.41 -2.61
CA ASP A 337 -19.13 -8.09 -2.58
C ASP A 337 -17.99 -7.97 -3.62
N GLY A 338 -17.37 -6.79 -3.72
CA GLY A 338 -16.30 -6.54 -4.68
C GLY A 338 -15.07 -7.46 -4.50
N VAL A 339 -14.81 -7.97 -3.29
CA VAL A 339 -13.72 -8.92 -3.04
C VAL A 339 -14.11 -10.33 -3.49
N SER A 340 -15.37 -10.71 -3.26
CA SER A 340 -15.93 -12.02 -3.60
C SER A 340 -15.85 -12.32 -5.09
N TRP A 341 -16.01 -11.33 -5.97
CA TRP A 341 -15.85 -11.53 -7.42
C TRP A 341 -14.47 -12.03 -7.83
N ARG A 342 -13.42 -11.64 -7.12
CA ARG A 342 -12.06 -12.13 -7.39
C ARG A 342 -11.95 -13.62 -7.06
N ILE A 343 -12.54 -14.03 -5.93
CA ILE A 343 -12.59 -15.44 -5.49
C ILE A 343 -13.42 -16.27 -6.48
N LEU A 344 -14.59 -15.76 -6.89
CA LEU A 344 -15.47 -16.43 -7.84
C LEU A 344 -14.81 -16.59 -9.21
N LEU A 345 -14.12 -15.57 -9.73
CA LEU A 345 -13.42 -15.65 -11.01
C LEU A 345 -12.25 -16.64 -10.97
N GLU A 346 -11.50 -16.68 -9.87
CA GLU A 346 -10.44 -17.67 -9.67
C GLU A 346 -11.02 -19.09 -9.66
N ASP A 347 -12.10 -19.32 -8.90
CA ASP A 347 -12.76 -20.63 -8.82
C ASP A 347 -13.39 -21.05 -10.15
N ILE A 348 -13.95 -20.12 -10.94
CA ILE A 348 -14.42 -20.39 -12.31
C ILE A 348 -13.28 -20.94 -13.16
N ASN A 349 -12.11 -20.31 -13.09
CA ASN A 349 -10.95 -20.72 -13.87
C ASN A 349 -10.36 -22.06 -13.40
N ILE A 350 -10.35 -22.33 -12.10
CA ILE A 350 -9.94 -23.63 -11.54
C ILE A 350 -10.91 -24.73 -12.00
N ALA A 351 -12.23 -24.51 -11.85
CA ALA A 351 -13.26 -25.45 -12.27
C ALA A 351 -13.19 -25.71 -13.78
N TRP A 352 -13.03 -24.66 -14.58
CA TRP A 352 -12.88 -24.78 -16.03
C TRP A 352 -11.65 -25.62 -16.41
N ALA A 353 -10.48 -25.34 -15.84
CA ALA A 353 -9.27 -26.09 -16.15
C ALA A 353 -9.37 -27.58 -15.79
N GLN A 354 -9.99 -27.89 -14.65
CA GLN A 354 -10.23 -29.28 -14.22
C GLN A 354 -11.24 -29.98 -15.14
N HIS A 355 -12.39 -29.35 -15.40
CA HIS A 355 -13.44 -29.89 -16.27
C HIS A 355 -12.93 -30.13 -17.70
N HIS A 356 -12.26 -29.13 -18.29
CA HIS A 356 -11.72 -29.21 -19.64
C HIS A 356 -10.62 -30.28 -19.80
N SER A 357 -9.86 -30.56 -18.73
CA SER A 357 -8.86 -31.63 -18.71
C SER A 357 -9.44 -33.01 -18.37
N GLY A 358 -10.76 -33.13 -18.23
CA GLY A 358 -11.44 -34.38 -17.87
C GLY A 358 -11.21 -34.83 -16.43
N GLN A 359 -10.76 -33.92 -15.56
CA GLN A 359 -10.60 -34.15 -14.13
C GLN A 359 -11.89 -33.79 -13.38
N PRO A 360 -12.20 -34.48 -12.26
CA PRO A 360 -13.30 -34.07 -11.40
C PRO A 360 -13.01 -32.68 -10.82
N ILE A 361 -14.03 -31.81 -10.82
CA ILE A 361 -13.90 -30.48 -10.22
C ILE A 361 -13.75 -30.61 -8.71
N SER A 362 -12.69 -30.03 -8.18
CA SER A 362 -12.40 -29.92 -6.75
C SER A 362 -11.88 -28.51 -6.47
N LEU A 363 -12.79 -27.64 -6.03
CA LEU A 363 -12.45 -26.28 -5.66
C LEU A 363 -11.74 -26.23 -4.31
N PRO A 364 -10.79 -25.28 -4.09
CA PRO A 364 -10.02 -25.21 -2.86
C PRO A 364 -10.93 -25.09 -1.62
N THR A 365 -10.73 -25.98 -0.65
CA THR A 365 -11.43 -26.00 0.64
C THR A 365 -10.60 -25.29 1.71
N GLY A 366 -11.19 -24.37 2.48
CA GLY A 366 -10.50 -23.65 3.56
C GLY A 366 -11.19 -22.34 3.94
N GLY A 367 -10.80 -21.79 5.08
CA GLY A 367 -11.31 -20.52 5.62
C GLY A 367 -12.45 -20.65 6.65
N THR A 368 -12.79 -19.52 7.24
CA THR A 368 -13.96 -19.26 8.08
C THR A 368 -15.17 -19.00 7.18
N SER A 369 -16.25 -19.75 7.36
CA SER A 369 -17.47 -19.54 6.58
C SER A 369 -18.13 -18.20 6.91
N PHE A 370 -18.98 -17.70 6.01
CA PHE A 370 -19.76 -16.48 6.27
C PHE A 370 -20.67 -16.66 7.51
N ALA A 371 -21.24 -17.85 7.70
CA ALA A 371 -22.05 -18.19 8.87
C ALA A 371 -21.24 -18.07 10.17
N ARG A 372 -20.04 -18.67 10.23
CA ARG A 372 -19.15 -18.55 11.40
C ARG A 372 -18.70 -17.11 11.62
N TRP A 373 -18.35 -16.40 10.54
CA TRP A 373 -17.98 -14.99 10.61
C TRP A 373 -19.09 -14.13 11.23
N SER A 374 -20.33 -14.30 10.78
CA SER A 374 -21.47 -13.57 11.34
C SER A 374 -21.66 -13.79 12.86
N THR A 375 -21.43 -15.02 13.32
CA THR A 375 -21.49 -15.36 14.76
C THR A 375 -20.35 -14.73 15.54
N VAL A 376 -19.17 -14.69 14.94
CA VAL A 376 -17.96 -14.06 15.51
C VAL A 376 -18.18 -12.55 15.66
N LEU A 377 -18.74 -11.89 14.65
CA LEU A 377 -19.15 -10.48 14.70
C LEU A 377 -20.18 -10.20 15.80
N ALA A 378 -21.23 -11.01 15.87
CA ALA A 378 -22.29 -10.86 16.87
C ALA A 378 -21.75 -10.95 18.30
N LYS A 379 -20.80 -11.88 18.56
CA LYS A 379 -20.13 -11.97 19.86
C LYS A 379 -19.25 -10.76 20.15
N HIS A 380 -18.52 -10.27 19.14
CA HIS A 380 -17.62 -9.13 19.31
C HIS A 380 -18.35 -7.84 19.70
N ALA A 381 -19.55 -7.64 19.14
CA ALA A 381 -20.38 -6.46 19.39
C ALA A 381 -20.66 -6.22 20.89
N HIS A 382 -20.65 -7.27 21.71
CA HIS A 382 -20.89 -7.21 23.16
C HIS A 382 -19.62 -7.21 24.02
N THR A 383 -18.42 -7.16 23.41
CA THR A 383 -17.17 -7.12 24.18
C THR A 383 -16.93 -5.74 24.79
N ASP A 384 -16.29 -5.67 25.95
CA ASP A 384 -15.89 -4.40 26.56
C ASP A 384 -15.02 -3.55 25.64
N ALA A 385 -14.22 -4.19 24.78
CA ALA A 385 -13.38 -3.52 23.79
C ALA A 385 -14.21 -2.75 22.75
N ALA A 386 -15.27 -3.37 22.21
CA ALA A 386 -16.19 -2.71 21.29
C ALA A 386 -16.98 -1.61 22.01
N VAL A 387 -17.55 -1.89 23.19
CA VAL A 387 -18.39 -0.93 23.93
C VAL A 387 -17.62 0.34 24.34
N ARG A 388 -16.31 0.26 24.59
CA ARG A 388 -15.47 1.44 24.86
C ARG A 388 -15.41 2.45 23.69
N GLN A 389 -15.78 2.05 22.47
CA GLN A 389 -15.69 2.90 21.28
C GLN A 389 -16.97 3.72 21.01
N VAL A 390 -18.04 3.50 21.78
CA VAL A 390 -19.36 4.14 21.56
C VAL A 390 -19.29 5.66 21.60
N GLU A 391 -18.58 6.26 22.56
CA GLU A 391 -18.48 7.72 22.69
C GLU A 391 -17.74 8.34 21.50
N SER A 392 -16.72 7.66 20.95
CA SER A 392 -16.04 8.10 19.73
C SER A 392 -17.02 8.13 18.55
N TRP A 393 -17.83 7.08 18.37
CA TRP A 393 -18.83 7.05 17.30
C TRP A 393 -19.93 8.10 17.48
N ARG A 394 -20.39 8.34 18.70
CA ARG A 394 -21.34 9.44 19.00
C ARG A 394 -20.79 10.79 18.58
N SER A 395 -19.52 11.06 18.87
CA SER A 395 -18.87 12.31 18.46
C SER A 395 -18.82 12.46 16.94
N VAL A 396 -18.57 11.38 16.20
CA VAL A 396 -18.52 11.40 14.72
C VAL A 396 -19.90 11.64 14.13
N THR A 397 -20.91 10.92 14.62
CA THR A 397 -22.30 11.03 14.14
C THR A 397 -22.99 12.35 14.51
N ALA A 398 -22.39 13.17 15.39
CA ALA A 398 -22.90 14.49 15.73
C ALA A 398 -22.67 15.54 14.63
N ALA A 399 -21.91 15.21 13.57
CA ALA A 399 -21.72 16.10 12.44
C ALA A 399 -23.06 16.48 11.78
N PRO A 400 -23.27 17.75 11.43
CA PRO A 400 -24.53 18.18 10.82
C PRO A 400 -24.70 17.58 9.42
N ALA A 401 -25.95 17.31 9.03
CA ALA A 401 -26.26 16.86 7.68
C ALA A 401 -25.85 17.93 6.65
N ALA A 402 -24.96 17.55 5.74
CA ALA A 402 -24.40 18.43 4.71
C ALA A 402 -25.35 18.65 3.52
N LEU A 403 -26.23 17.68 3.27
CA LEU A 403 -27.18 17.66 2.15
C LEU A 403 -28.55 17.14 2.64
N PRO A 404 -29.65 17.45 1.94
CA PRO A 404 -30.94 16.79 2.18
C PRO A 404 -30.83 15.27 2.01
N PRO A 405 -31.57 14.46 2.78
CA PRO A 405 -31.60 13.01 2.61
C PRO A 405 -32.30 12.61 1.30
N VAL A 406 -32.09 11.36 0.89
CA VAL A 406 -32.76 10.70 -0.24
C VAL A 406 -34.28 10.66 -0.03
N GLU A 407 -35.07 10.91 -1.07
CA GLU A 407 -36.52 10.68 -1.08
C GLU A 407 -36.83 9.27 -1.62
N PRO A 408 -37.20 8.25 -0.80
CA PRO A 408 -37.16 6.84 -1.19
C PRO A 408 -37.92 6.47 -2.47
N CYS A 409 -39.10 7.04 -2.69
CA CYS A 409 -39.92 6.73 -3.88
C CYS A 409 -39.46 7.48 -5.14
N ARG A 410 -38.64 8.52 -5.00
CA ARG A 410 -38.26 9.43 -6.09
C ARG A 410 -36.79 9.28 -6.47
N ASP A 411 -35.92 9.03 -5.52
CA ASP A 411 -34.48 8.92 -5.71
C ASP A 411 -34.07 7.44 -5.59
N THR A 412 -34.21 6.73 -6.70
CA THR A 412 -33.92 5.28 -6.81
C THR A 412 -32.73 5.05 -7.73
N TYR A 413 -32.12 3.86 -7.66
CA TYR A 413 -31.07 3.49 -8.61
C TYR A 413 -31.53 3.51 -10.08
N ALA A 414 -32.81 3.30 -10.35
CA ALA A 414 -33.39 3.33 -11.70
C ALA A 414 -33.45 4.72 -12.32
N ASN A 415 -33.49 5.79 -11.51
CA ASN A 415 -33.63 7.18 -11.98
C ASN A 415 -32.58 8.14 -11.41
N ALA A 416 -31.53 7.58 -10.80
CA ALA A 416 -30.40 8.34 -10.31
C ALA A 416 -29.63 9.02 -11.43
N GLY A 417 -29.03 10.17 -11.12
CA GLY A 417 -28.02 10.75 -11.98
C GLY A 417 -26.75 9.91 -11.92
N GLN A 418 -26.04 9.79 -13.05
CA GLN A 418 -24.80 9.05 -13.15
C GLN A 418 -23.72 9.86 -13.89
N LEU A 419 -22.49 9.82 -13.39
CA LEU A 419 -21.34 10.48 -14.02
C LEU A 419 -20.12 9.58 -13.82
N SER A 420 -19.45 9.21 -14.92
CA SER A 420 -18.17 8.50 -14.86
C SER A 420 -17.06 9.40 -15.37
N VAL A 421 -16.02 9.56 -14.56
CA VAL A 421 -14.84 10.39 -14.87
C VAL A 421 -13.58 9.60 -14.56
N SER A 422 -12.48 9.95 -15.24
CA SER A 422 -11.18 9.35 -15.01
C SER A 422 -10.11 10.42 -14.85
N LEU A 423 -9.18 10.19 -13.94
CA LEU A 423 -8.00 11.02 -13.76
C LEU A 423 -6.87 10.55 -14.68
N ASP A 424 -5.99 11.47 -15.10
CA ASP A 424 -4.87 11.14 -15.95
C ASP A 424 -3.88 10.20 -15.25
N THR A 425 -3.12 9.44 -16.04
CA THR A 425 -2.15 8.46 -15.54
C THR A 425 -1.01 9.08 -14.73
N GLY A 426 -0.59 10.30 -15.07
CA GLY A 426 0.51 10.99 -14.40
C GLY A 426 0.15 11.31 -12.96
N THR A 427 -1.00 11.95 -12.77
CA THR A 427 -1.55 12.28 -11.45
C THR A 427 -1.90 11.02 -10.67
N THR A 428 -2.58 10.05 -11.32
CA THR A 428 -2.94 8.77 -10.68
C THR A 428 -1.73 8.05 -10.10
N ARG A 429 -0.61 7.95 -10.85
CA ARG A 429 0.60 7.28 -10.37
C ARG A 429 1.16 7.90 -9.08
N ARG A 430 1.11 9.23 -8.96
CA ARG A 430 1.58 9.93 -7.76
C ARG A 430 0.65 9.69 -6.57
N LEU A 431 -0.66 9.68 -6.80
CA LEU A 431 -1.66 9.37 -5.78
C LEU A 431 -1.55 7.94 -5.24
N LEU A 432 -0.99 7.01 -6.04
CA LEU A 432 -0.78 5.63 -5.61
C LEU A 432 0.53 5.43 -4.83
N GLY A 433 1.58 6.18 -5.12
CA GLY A 433 2.90 6.00 -4.48
C GLY A 433 3.41 7.23 -3.74
N GLU A 434 3.87 8.24 -4.49
CA GLU A 434 4.57 9.44 -3.95
C GLU A 434 3.78 10.16 -2.86
N VAL A 435 2.47 10.38 -3.05
CA VAL A 435 1.64 11.17 -2.13
C VAL A 435 1.34 10.42 -0.83
N PRO A 436 0.83 9.17 -0.84
CA PRO A 436 0.70 8.35 0.37
C PRO A 436 2.01 8.24 1.16
N ALA A 437 3.14 8.00 0.48
CA ALA A 437 4.45 7.90 1.10
C ALA A 437 4.87 9.21 1.79
N ALA A 438 4.69 10.35 1.12
CA ALA A 438 5.06 11.66 1.67
C ALA A 438 4.27 12.02 2.95
N PHE A 439 3.05 11.52 3.12
CA PHE A 439 2.21 11.77 4.29
C PHE A 439 2.10 10.58 5.24
N HIS A 440 2.76 9.45 4.97
CA HIS A 440 2.61 8.20 5.73
C HIS A 440 1.12 7.80 5.90
N ALA A 441 0.34 7.96 4.83
CA ALA A 441 -1.11 7.73 4.80
C ALA A 441 -1.48 6.63 3.79
N GLY A 442 -2.71 6.10 3.86
CA GLY A 442 -3.23 5.24 2.80
C GLY A 442 -3.73 6.04 1.60
N VAL A 443 -3.79 5.42 0.42
CA VAL A 443 -4.40 6.03 -0.78
C VAL A 443 -5.82 6.52 -0.48
N GLN A 444 -6.62 5.68 0.17
CA GLN A 444 -7.99 6.01 0.57
C GLN A 444 -8.06 7.28 1.43
N ASP A 445 -7.14 7.46 2.38
CA ASP A 445 -7.11 8.63 3.25
C ASP A 445 -6.92 9.90 2.43
N ILE A 446 -5.97 9.90 1.49
CA ILE A 446 -5.70 11.03 0.61
C ILE A 446 -6.92 11.35 -0.27
N LEU A 447 -7.55 10.33 -0.84
CA LEU A 447 -8.75 10.50 -1.67
C LEU A 447 -9.91 11.08 -0.86
N LEU A 448 -10.11 10.60 0.37
CA LEU A 448 -11.18 11.03 1.28
C LEU A 448 -10.94 12.45 1.81
N ILE A 449 -9.69 12.82 2.12
CA ILE A 449 -9.33 14.20 2.52
C ILE A 449 -9.61 15.17 1.38
N ALA A 450 -9.19 14.85 0.15
CA ALA A 450 -9.48 15.64 -1.04
C ALA A 450 -11.00 15.76 -1.28
N PHE A 451 -11.75 14.70 -1.04
CA PHE A 451 -13.20 14.67 -1.18
C PHE A 451 -13.89 15.58 -0.15
N GLY A 452 -13.45 15.54 1.10
CA GLY A 452 -13.89 16.48 2.13
C GLY A 452 -13.59 17.94 1.76
N LEU A 453 -12.40 18.23 1.21
CA LEU A 453 -12.03 19.58 0.74
C LEU A 453 -12.97 20.07 -0.37
N ALA A 454 -13.30 19.19 -1.32
CA ALA A 454 -14.24 19.51 -2.40
C ALA A 454 -15.64 19.83 -1.86
N PHE A 455 -16.14 19.09 -0.87
CA PHE A 455 -17.43 19.39 -0.23
C PHE A 455 -17.39 20.66 0.62
N LYS A 456 -16.30 20.91 1.34
CA LYS A 456 -16.11 22.17 2.08
C LYS A 456 -16.26 23.37 1.16
N GLU A 457 -15.57 23.35 0.02
CA GLU A 457 -15.64 24.40 -1.00
C GLU A 457 -17.01 24.46 -1.69
N PHE A 458 -17.59 23.32 -2.00
CA PHE A 458 -18.89 23.26 -2.66
C PHE A 458 -20.01 23.86 -1.81
N LEU A 459 -20.02 23.55 -0.51
CA LEU A 459 -21.03 23.99 0.46
C LEU A 459 -20.73 25.36 1.08
N GLY A 460 -19.47 25.82 1.04
CA GLY A 460 -19.04 27.07 1.64
C GLY A 460 -19.19 27.07 3.17
N THR A 461 -18.83 25.96 3.82
CA THR A 461 -19.01 25.76 5.27
C THR A 461 -17.70 25.44 5.99
N ASP A 462 -17.64 25.83 7.27
CA ASP A 462 -16.58 25.42 8.20
C ASP A 462 -17.01 24.29 9.14
N ALA A 463 -18.28 23.86 9.07
CA ALA A 463 -18.77 22.72 9.82
C ALA A 463 -18.07 21.42 9.35
N PRO A 464 -17.92 20.42 10.24
CA PRO A 464 -17.39 19.11 9.86
C PRO A 464 -18.23 18.48 8.73
N ILE A 465 -17.55 17.91 7.73
CA ILE A 465 -18.21 17.21 6.62
C ILE A 465 -18.39 15.75 7.03
N GLY A 466 -19.64 15.36 7.26
CA GLY A 466 -20.04 13.97 7.49
C GLY A 466 -20.05 13.19 6.17
N ILE A 467 -19.28 12.11 6.10
CA ILE A 467 -19.15 11.22 4.93
C ILE A 467 -19.35 9.79 5.42
N ASP A 468 -20.21 9.04 4.75
CA ASP A 468 -20.39 7.62 5.00
C ASP A 468 -19.40 6.84 4.14
N VAL A 469 -18.50 6.11 4.79
CA VAL A 469 -17.41 5.41 4.12
C VAL A 469 -17.71 3.92 4.06
N GLU A 470 -17.54 3.35 2.88
CA GLU A 470 -17.60 1.91 2.68
C GLU A 470 -16.19 1.31 2.75
N GLY A 471 -16.02 0.33 3.62
CA GLY A 471 -14.85 -0.55 3.71
C GLY A 471 -15.20 -1.99 3.37
N HIS A 472 -14.19 -2.82 3.12
CA HIS A 472 -14.36 -4.23 2.75
C HIS A 472 -14.92 -5.12 3.89
N GLY A 473 -14.77 -4.70 5.16
CA GLY A 473 -15.29 -5.38 6.36
C GLY A 473 -14.72 -6.77 6.69
N ARG A 474 -13.63 -7.17 6.05
CA ARG A 474 -12.84 -8.39 6.35
C ARG A 474 -11.76 -8.10 7.38
N ALA A 475 -12.16 -7.88 8.63
CA ALA A 475 -11.26 -7.54 9.74
C ALA A 475 -10.87 -8.78 10.57
N GLU A 476 -10.04 -9.67 10.00
CA GLU A 476 -9.63 -10.94 10.65
C GLU A 476 -8.99 -10.69 12.03
N GLU A 477 -8.21 -9.62 12.15
CA GLU A 477 -7.42 -9.28 13.34
C GLU A 477 -8.27 -8.73 14.50
N LEU A 478 -9.46 -8.21 14.21
CA LEU A 478 -10.30 -7.56 15.22
C LEU A 478 -10.93 -8.59 16.17
N VAL A 479 -11.13 -9.83 15.71
CA VAL A 479 -12.09 -10.74 16.37
C VAL A 479 -11.52 -12.07 16.87
N ALA A 480 -10.48 -12.65 16.23
CA ALA A 480 -9.74 -13.80 16.78
C ALA A 480 -8.51 -14.20 15.93
N ASP A 481 -7.50 -14.84 16.54
CA ASP A 481 -6.32 -15.40 15.86
C ASP A 481 -6.63 -16.58 14.89
N GLU A 482 -7.85 -17.10 14.85
CA GLU A 482 -8.27 -18.28 14.06
C GLU A 482 -9.27 -17.96 12.93
N VAL A 483 -9.38 -16.70 12.49
CA VAL A 483 -10.24 -16.31 11.36
C VAL A 483 -9.45 -16.25 10.05
N ASP A 484 -9.99 -16.87 8.99
CA ASP A 484 -9.42 -16.81 7.64
C ASP A 484 -10.55 -16.57 6.61
N LEU A 485 -10.69 -15.34 6.13
CA LEU A 485 -11.71 -14.91 5.18
C LEU A 485 -11.19 -14.84 3.74
N SER A 486 -9.96 -15.32 3.49
CA SER A 486 -9.27 -15.19 2.20
C SER A 486 -9.99 -15.84 1.02
N ARG A 487 -10.83 -16.87 1.28
CA ARG A 487 -11.63 -17.58 0.26
C ARG A 487 -13.13 -17.55 0.53
N THR A 488 -13.59 -16.67 1.41
CA THR A 488 -15.00 -16.65 1.82
C THR A 488 -15.81 -15.68 0.98
N VAL A 489 -16.67 -16.23 0.12
CA VAL A 489 -17.69 -15.47 -0.64
C VAL A 489 -18.85 -15.09 0.28
N GLY A 490 -19.32 -13.85 0.17
CA GLY A 490 -20.42 -13.29 0.96
C GLY A 490 -20.42 -11.76 0.90
N TRP A 491 -21.34 -11.12 1.62
CA TRP A 491 -21.40 -9.66 1.70
C TRP A 491 -20.75 -9.15 2.99
N PHE A 492 -19.50 -8.67 2.89
CA PHE A 492 -18.72 -8.25 4.05
C PHE A 492 -18.68 -6.74 4.27
N THR A 493 -19.20 -5.94 3.33
CA THR A 493 -19.11 -4.47 3.36
C THR A 493 -19.36 -3.91 4.76
N ALA A 494 -18.40 -3.14 5.26
CA ALA A 494 -18.55 -2.37 6.49
C ALA A 494 -18.86 -0.93 6.11
N LYS A 495 -19.93 -0.38 6.68
CA LYS A 495 -20.31 1.02 6.49
C LYS A 495 -20.09 1.78 7.79
N TYR A 496 -19.42 2.93 7.74
CA TYR A 496 -19.15 3.75 8.91
C TYR A 496 -18.99 5.23 8.58
N PRO A 497 -19.46 6.14 9.45
CA PRO A 497 -19.35 7.56 9.24
C PRO A 497 -17.94 8.05 9.56
N VAL A 498 -17.54 9.10 8.86
CA VAL A 498 -16.37 9.93 9.10
C VAL A 498 -16.82 11.38 9.15
N ALA A 499 -16.27 12.17 10.08
CA ALA A 499 -16.52 13.61 10.16
C ALA A 499 -15.20 14.37 10.04
N LEU A 500 -14.98 15.05 8.90
CA LEU A 500 -13.74 15.79 8.64
C LEU A 500 -13.89 17.28 8.91
N SER A 501 -13.06 17.79 9.82
CA SER A 501 -12.86 19.22 10.04
C SER A 501 -11.59 19.68 9.32
N LEU A 502 -11.74 20.49 8.28
CA LEU A 502 -10.66 20.77 7.30
C LEU A 502 -9.97 22.13 7.45
N GLY A 503 -10.08 22.76 8.62
CA GLY A 503 -9.41 24.02 8.94
C GLY A 503 -9.79 25.19 8.01
N GLU A 504 -9.09 26.31 8.18
CA GLU A 504 -9.19 27.48 7.30
C GLU A 504 -8.14 27.40 6.19
N ILE A 505 -8.58 27.25 4.94
CA ILE A 505 -7.72 27.26 3.75
C ILE A 505 -8.54 27.80 2.56
N SER A 506 -7.95 28.67 1.74
CA SER A 506 -8.62 29.15 0.52
C SER A 506 -8.51 28.13 -0.60
N TRP A 507 -9.50 28.09 -1.49
CA TRP A 507 -9.47 27.16 -2.62
C TRP A 507 -8.26 27.38 -3.54
N ASP A 508 -7.83 28.63 -3.73
CA ASP A 508 -6.63 28.97 -4.50
C ASP A 508 -5.36 28.30 -3.92
N GLN A 509 -5.26 28.26 -2.58
CA GLN A 509 -4.14 27.60 -1.90
C GLN A 509 -4.18 26.07 -2.05
N VAL A 510 -5.38 25.49 -2.05
CA VAL A 510 -5.58 24.06 -2.32
C VAL A 510 -5.09 23.73 -3.72
N VAL A 511 -5.60 24.42 -4.75
CA VAL A 511 -5.28 24.13 -6.15
C VAL A 511 -3.80 24.39 -6.47
N ALA A 512 -3.21 25.44 -5.90
CA ALA A 512 -1.80 25.76 -6.09
C ALA A 512 -0.84 24.83 -5.32
N GLY A 513 -1.35 24.01 -4.38
CA GLY A 513 -0.54 23.12 -3.56
C GLY A 513 0.37 23.87 -2.58
N GLU A 514 -0.09 24.99 -2.03
CA GLU A 514 0.70 25.84 -1.13
C GLU A 514 0.97 25.18 0.24
N ALA A 515 1.90 25.73 1.01
CA ALA A 515 2.31 25.18 2.31
C ALA A 515 1.15 24.92 3.31
N PRO A 516 0.12 25.78 3.43
CA PRO A 516 -1.01 25.53 4.35
C PRO A 516 -1.78 24.23 4.05
N LEU A 517 -1.79 23.78 2.79
CA LEU A 517 -2.46 22.53 2.41
C LEU A 517 -1.84 21.33 3.14
N GLY A 518 -0.52 21.31 3.34
CA GLY A 518 0.16 20.25 4.07
C GLY A 518 -0.33 20.11 5.51
N ALA A 519 -0.55 21.23 6.20
CA ALA A 519 -1.06 21.22 7.57
C ALA A 519 -2.50 20.68 7.65
N VAL A 520 -3.36 21.03 6.68
CA VAL A 520 -4.73 20.51 6.59
C VAL A 520 -4.74 19.01 6.34
N ILE A 521 -3.89 18.51 5.42
CA ILE A 521 -3.78 17.07 5.14
C ILE A 521 -3.31 16.31 6.40
N LYS A 522 -2.26 16.79 7.07
CA LYS A 522 -1.76 16.18 8.31
C LYS A 522 -2.84 16.14 9.40
N ALA A 523 -3.55 17.25 9.63
CA ALA A 523 -4.61 17.30 10.62
C ALA A 523 -5.80 16.40 10.28
N ALA A 524 -6.17 16.31 9.00
CA ALA A 524 -7.24 15.42 8.55
C ALA A 524 -6.84 13.94 8.62
N LYS A 525 -5.57 13.62 8.29
CA LYS A 525 -5.00 12.29 8.51
C LYS A 525 -5.07 11.88 9.98
N GLU A 526 -4.69 12.76 10.91
CA GLU A 526 -4.76 12.45 12.35
C GLU A 526 -6.21 12.25 12.83
N GLN A 527 -7.18 12.98 12.27
CA GLN A 527 -8.60 12.73 12.52
C GLN A 527 -9.01 11.32 12.08
N LEU A 528 -8.59 10.89 10.88
CA LEU A 528 -8.86 9.54 10.36
C LEU A 528 -8.18 8.46 11.21
N ARG A 529 -6.92 8.67 11.63
CA ARG A 529 -6.16 7.72 12.46
C ARG A 529 -6.70 7.59 13.88
N ALA A 530 -7.37 8.62 14.40
CA ALA A 530 -7.99 8.59 15.72
C ALA A 530 -9.33 7.84 15.75
N LEU A 531 -9.90 7.51 14.58
CA LEU A 531 -11.16 6.77 14.51
C LEU A 531 -10.97 5.32 15.01
N PRO A 532 -11.98 4.74 15.68
CA PRO A 532 -12.03 3.31 15.87
C PRO A 532 -12.06 2.56 14.53
N ASP A 533 -11.79 1.26 14.54
CA ASP A 533 -11.96 0.43 13.35
C ASP A 533 -13.41 0.53 12.82
N GLY A 534 -13.56 0.86 11.53
CA GLY A 534 -14.87 1.17 10.95
C GLY A 534 -15.91 0.06 11.08
N LEU A 535 -15.49 -1.21 11.16
CA LEU A 535 -16.41 -2.34 11.35
C LEU A 535 -17.20 -2.21 12.66
N THR A 536 -16.59 -1.66 13.72
CA THR A 536 -17.22 -1.61 15.04
C THR A 536 -18.42 -0.69 15.12
N TYR A 537 -18.50 0.34 14.25
CA TYR A 537 -19.68 1.19 14.16
C TYR A 537 -20.93 0.35 13.85
N GLY A 538 -20.88 -0.44 12.77
CA GLY A 538 -21.98 -1.31 12.37
C GLY A 538 -22.29 -2.37 13.43
N LEU A 539 -21.27 -2.95 14.08
CA LEU A 539 -21.47 -3.91 15.17
C LEU A 539 -22.22 -3.29 16.35
N LEU A 540 -21.80 -2.11 16.80
CA LEU A 540 -22.41 -1.43 17.93
C LEU A 540 -23.82 -0.94 17.61
N ARG A 541 -24.03 -0.35 16.43
CA ARG A 541 -25.33 0.17 16.01
C ARG A 541 -26.35 -0.94 15.76
N TYR A 542 -25.97 -1.97 15.01
CA TYR A 542 -26.94 -2.95 14.53
C TYR A 542 -26.98 -4.21 15.38
N LEU A 543 -25.88 -4.66 16.00
CA LEU A 543 -25.83 -5.95 16.71
C LEU A 543 -25.84 -5.83 18.24
N ASN A 544 -25.66 -4.64 18.80
CA ASN A 544 -25.66 -4.42 20.25
C ASN A 544 -26.86 -3.56 20.69
N PRO A 545 -27.99 -4.18 21.10
CA PRO A 545 -29.19 -3.44 21.53
C PRO A 545 -29.01 -2.68 22.85
N ASP A 546 -27.93 -2.91 23.61
CA ASP A 546 -27.64 -2.19 24.86
C ASP A 546 -27.03 -0.80 24.59
N VAL A 547 -26.69 -0.49 23.34
CA VAL A 547 -26.04 0.75 22.92
C VAL A 547 -26.96 1.51 21.95
N ALA A 548 -27.30 2.75 22.29
CA ALA A 548 -28.02 3.63 21.37
C ALA A 548 -27.05 4.44 20.48
N LEU A 549 -27.07 4.14 19.18
CA LEU A 549 -26.37 4.84 18.08
C LEU A 549 -27.35 5.14 16.94
N ASP A 550 -28.46 5.80 17.27
CA ASP A 550 -29.62 6.00 16.36
C ASP A 550 -29.48 7.24 15.46
N ALA A 551 -28.25 7.64 15.15
CA ALA A 551 -28.00 8.81 14.31
C ALA A 551 -28.32 8.50 12.83
N ALA A 552 -28.80 9.51 12.11
CA ALA A 552 -28.97 9.40 10.67
C ALA A 552 -27.61 9.19 9.98
N ASP A 553 -27.58 8.34 8.96
CA ASP A 553 -26.36 8.15 8.17
C ASP A 553 -26.03 9.42 7.36
N PRO A 554 -24.73 9.70 7.13
CA PRO A 554 -24.36 10.82 6.28
C PRO A 554 -24.92 10.69 4.86
N ALA A 555 -25.40 11.83 4.32
CA ALA A 555 -25.98 11.92 2.98
C ALA A 555 -24.94 11.80 1.84
N ILE A 556 -23.65 11.82 2.17
CA ILE A 556 -22.52 11.75 1.24
C ILE A 556 -21.85 10.39 1.39
N GLY A 557 -21.78 9.60 0.32
CA GLY A 557 -21.13 8.30 0.30
C GLY A 557 -19.74 8.32 -0.36
N PHE A 558 -18.80 7.54 0.16
CA PHE A 558 -17.47 7.37 -0.42
C PHE A 558 -17.00 5.92 -0.33
N ASN A 559 -16.62 5.34 -1.46
CA ASN A 559 -16.06 3.99 -1.54
C ASN A 559 -14.81 3.97 -2.41
N TYR A 560 -13.74 3.34 -1.92
CA TYR A 560 -12.51 3.09 -2.69
C TYR A 560 -12.28 1.58 -2.83
N LEU A 561 -12.38 1.09 -4.06
CA LEU A 561 -12.28 -0.34 -4.43
C LEU A 561 -10.84 -0.84 -4.56
N GLY A 562 -9.86 0.04 -4.32
CA GLY A 562 -8.44 -0.26 -4.49
C GLY A 562 -8.04 -0.40 -5.96
N ARG A 563 -6.91 -1.07 -6.18
CA ARG A 563 -6.46 -1.45 -7.52
C ARG A 563 -7.19 -2.70 -8.02
N LEU A 564 -7.85 -2.55 -9.16
CA LEU A 564 -8.56 -3.61 -9.87
C LEU A 564 -7.59 -4.20 -10.90
N GLY A 565 -6.87 -5.27 -10.50
CA GLY A 565 -5.92 -5.93 -11.37
C GLY A 565 -6.60 -6.73 -12.48
N THR A 566 -6.46 -6.28 -13.73
CA THR A 566 -6.64 -7.10 -14.93
C THR A 566 -5.29 -7.65 -15.32
N GLY A 567 -4.74 -8.61 -14.57
CA GLY A 567 -3.61 -9.37 -15.09
C GLY A 567 -4.00 -9.93 -16.46
N GLU A 568 -3.10 -9.88 -17.44
CA GLU A 568 -3.28 -10.55 -18.74
C GLU A 568 -3.41 -12.05 -18.50
N LEU A 569 -4.60 -12.51 -18.11
CA LEU A 569 -4.96 -13.93 -18.05
C LEU A 569 -4.82 -14.49 -19.47
N SER A 570 -4.46 -15.76 -19.66
CA SER A 570 -4.40 -16.37 -21.01
C SER A 570 -5.76 -16.32 -21.73
N ASP A 571 -5.78 -16.37 -23.07
CA ASP A 571 -7.03 -16.45 -23.88
C ASP A 571 -7.80 -17.75 -23.58
N ASP A 572 -7.12 -18.71 -22.95
CA ASP A 572 -7.67 -19.99 -22.50
C ASP A 572 -8.43 -19.92 -21.17
N LEU A 573 -8.48 -18.74 -20.52
CA LEU A 573 -9.13 -18.51 -19.23
C LEU A 573 -10.33 -17.55 -19.36
N TRP A 574 -11.27 -17.66 -18.43
CA TRP A 574 -12.37 -16.73 -18.26
C TRP A 574 -11.86 -15.38 -17.78
N ARG A 575 -12.36 -14.30 -18.38
CA ARG A 575 -11.94 -12.92 -18.09
C ARG A 575 -13.15 -12.01 -17.92
N MET A 576 -13.03 -10.97 -17.11
CA MET A 576 -14.06 -9.93 -17.06
C MET A 576 -14.06 -9.14 -18.38
N ASP A 577 -15.25 -8.91 -18.91
CA ASP A 577 -15.45 -8.11 -20.11
C ASP A 577 -15.55 -6.62 -19.72
N ALA A 578 -14.53 -5.84 -20.11
CA ALA A 578 -14.45 -4.42 -19.82
C ALA A 578 -15.42 -3.57 -20.66
N ASP A 579 -15.89 -4.08 -21.80
CA ASP A 579 -16.76 -3.35 -22.74
C ASP A 579 -18.25 -3.51 -22.41
N ALA A 580 -18.59 -4.23 -21.34
CA ALA A 580 -19.98 -4.52 -20.94
C ALA A 580 -20.70 -3.39 -20.17
N SER A 581 -20.17 -2.16 -20.18
CA SER A 581 -20.63 -1.06 -19.31
C SER A 581 -22.15 -0.77 -19.40
N SER A 582 -22.74 -0.79 -20.59
CA SER A 582 -24.18 -0.55 -20.76
C SER A 582 -25.05 -1.64 -20.11
N LEU A 583 -24.61 -2.90 -20.19
CA LEU A 583 -25.27 -4.04 -19.55
C LEU A 583 -25.19 -3.95 -18.03
N LEU A 584 -24.04 -3.51 -17.50
CA LEU A 584 -23.85 -3.29 -16.07
C LEU A 584 -24.76 -2.17 -15.55
N SER A 585 -24.86 -1.05 -16.26
CA SER A 585 -25.76 0.06 -15.90
C SER A 585 -27.23 -0.38 -15.91
N ALA A 586 -27.65 -1.12 -16.94
CA ALA A 586 -29.02 -1.65 -17.02
C ALA A 586 -29.34 -2.66 -15.90
N ALA A 587 -28.36 -3.43 -15.43
CA ALA A 587 -28.53 -4.34 -14.31
C ALA A 587 -28.60 -3.62 -12.95
N ALA A 588 -27.88 -2.51 -12.79
CA ALA A 588 -27.89 -1.71 -11.58
C ALA A 588 -29.15 -0.83 -11.44
N ALA A 589 -29.83 -0.53 -12.55
CA ALA A 589 -31.06 0.28 -12.57
C ALA A 589 -32.26 -0.46 -11.95
N ILE A 590 -32.47 -0.25 -10.65
CA ILE A 590 -33.51 -0.90 -9.84
C ILE A 590 -34.33 0.13 -9.05
N ASP A 591 -35.58 -0.18 -8.72
CA ASP A 591 -36.48 0.74 -7.97
C ASP A 591 -36.16 0.86 -6.47
N MET A 592 -35.02 0.32 -6.03
CA MET A 592 -34.53 0.48 -4.66
C MET A 592 -34.08 1.94 -4.45
N PRO A 593 -34.41 2.56 -3.30
CA PRO A 593 -33.88 3.87 -2.92
C PRO A 593 -32.35 3.92 -2.97
N LEU A 594 -31.80 5.08 -3.32
CA LEU A 594 -30.37 5.34 -3.20
C LEU A 594 -29.91 5.28 -1.74
N MET A 595 -28.71 4.75 -1.52
CA MET A 595 -28.09 4.74 -0.18
C MET A 595 -27.72 6.13 0.32
N HIS A 596 -27.32 7.00 -0.60
CA HIS A 596 -26.81 8.34 -0.32
C HIS A 596 -27.41 9.34 -1.30
N THR A 597 -27.52 10.59 -0.87
CA THR A 597 -27.92 11.70 -1.72
C THR A 597 -26.92 11.91 -2.86
N VAL A 598 -25.63 11.72 -2.57
CA VAL A 598 -24.57 11.63 -3.57
C VAL A 598 -23.49 10.69 -3.07
N GLY A 599 -23.04 9.77 -3.91
CA GLY A 599 -21.98 8.84 -3.61
C GLY A 599 -20.96 8.75 -4.74
N VAL A 600 -19.70 8.47 -4.39
CA VAL A 600 -18.66 8.14 -5.36
C VAL A 600 -18.07 6.76 -5.07
N ASN A 601 -18.01 5.94 -6.10
CA ASN A 601 -17.22 4.71 -6.12
C ASN A 601 -15.96 4.97 -6.95
N ALA A 602 -14.79 4.88 -6.32
CA ALA A 602 -13.50 5.10 -6.97
C ALA A 602 -12.67 3.82 -7.01
N GLY A 603 -11.92 3.61 -8.08
CA GLY A 603 -11.04 2.45 -8.23
C GLY A 603 -9.94 2.72 -9.24
N THR A 604 -8.82 2.02 -9.12
CA THR A 604 -7.69 2.16 -10.05
C THR A 604 -7.72 1.02 -11.04
N LEU A 605 -7.73 1.36 -12.34
CA LEU A 605 -7.63 0.40 -13.44
C LEU A 605 -6.26 0.51 -14.11
N ASP A 606 -5.64 -0.63 -14.38
CA ASP A 606 -4.42 -0.69 -15.18
C ASP A 606 -4.76 -0.65 -16.68
N THR A 607 -4.28 0.39 -17.37
CA THR A 607 -4.43 0.53 -18.83
C THR A 607 -3.08 0.35 -19.51
N GLU A 608 -3.06 0.17 -20.84
CA GLU A 608 -1.80 0.13 -21.61
C GLU A 608 -0.91 1.36 -21.39
N SER A 609 -1.50 2.52 -21.10
CA SER A 609 -0.80 3.77 -20.80
C SER A 609 -0.30 3.88 -19.35
N GLY A 610 -0.76 2.99 -18.46
CA GLY A 610 -0.51 2.98 -17.02
C GLY A 610 -1.79 3.08 -16.19
N PRO A 611 -1.69 3.16 -14.85
CA PRO A 611 -2.86 3.17 -13.97
C PRO A 611 -3.68 4.45 -14.13
N THR A 612 -5.01 4.33 -14.14
CA THR A 612 -5.96 5.45 -14.14
C THR A 612 -6.95 5.30 -13.00
N LEU A 613 -7.17 6.38 -12.24
CA LEU A 613 -8.23 6.42 -11.23
C LEU A 613 -9.56 6.68 -11.95
N GLN A 614 -10.47 5.71 -11.93
CA GLN A 614 -11.85 5.90 -12.34
C GLN A 614 -12.72 6.22 -11.13
N ALA A 615 -13.69 7.10 -11.34
CA ALA A 615 -14.70 7.42 -10.36
C ALA A 615 -16.09 7.47 -11.00
N SER A 616 -17.02 6.74 -10.39
CA SER A 616 -18.42 6.68 -10.78
C SER A 616 -19.26 7.32 -9.69
N TRP A 617 -19.90 8.42 -10.05
CA TRP A 617 -20.82 9.17 -9.20
C TRP A 617 -22.25 8.70 -9.42
N THR A 618 -23.01 8.65 -8.34
CA THR A 618 -24.45 8.40 -8.35
C THR A 618 -25.12 9.37 -7.39
N TRP A 619 -26.22 10.00 -7.80
CA TRP A 619 -26.90 10.98 -6.94
C TRP A 619 -28.42 11.02 -7.13
N ALA A 620 -29.07 11.50 -6.08
CA ALA A 620 -30.47 11.86 -6.02
C ALA A 620 -30.73 13.12 -6.85
N THR A 621 -31.43 12.97 -7.97
CA THR A 621 -31.75 14.09 -8.89
C THR A 621 -32.74 15.07 -8.29
N ALA A 622 -33.44 14.70 -7.21
CA ALA A 622 -34.25 15.63 -6.43
C ALA A 622 -33.42 16.64 -5.64
N ALA A 623 -32.21 16.26 -5.23
CA ALA A 623 -31.36 17.05 -4.34
C ALA A 623 -30.23 17.79 -5.06
N LEU A 624 -29.66 17.19 -6.11
CA LEU A 624 -28.56 17.76 -6.88
C LEU A 624 -28.81 17.64 -8.39
N ASP A 625 -28.41 18.67 -9.13
CA ASP A 625 -28.42 18.65 -10.60
C ASP A 625 -27.06 18.23 -11.20
N ASP A 626 -27.07 17.97 -12.51
CA ASP A 626 -25.87 17.58 -13.24
C ASP A 626 -24.73 18.60 -13.09
N GLU A 627 -25.03 19.91 -13.13
CA GLU A 627 -24.01 20.95 -13.06
C GLU A 627 -23.30 20.95 -11.69
N GLN A 628 -24.05 20.75 -10.62
CA GLN A 628 -23.54 20.65 -9.25
C GLN A 628 -22.61 19.44 -9.09
N VAL A 629 -22.99 18.26 -9.60
CA VAL A 629 -22.15 17.06 -9.51
C VAL A 629 -20.92 17.15 -10.40
N HIS A 630 -21.02 17.73 -11.60
CA HIS A 630 -19.85 18.04 -12.41
C HIS A 630 -18.91 19.04 -11.73
N ARG A 631 -19.45 20.04 -11.00
CA ARG A 631 -18.65 20.95 -10.17
C ARG A 631 -17.94 20.19 -9.05
N LEU A 632 -18.65 19.35 -8.29
CA LEU A 632 -18.06 18.52 -7.23
C LEU A 632 -16.95 17.62 -7.75
N SER A 633 -17.18 16.94 -8.88
CA SER A 633 -16.17 16.10 -9.52
C SER A 633 -14.92 16.89 -9.92
N ARG A 634 -15.07 18.10 -10.48
CA ARG A 634 -13.93 18.97 -10.78
C ARG A 634 -13.20 19.41 -9.52
N LEU A 635 -13.92 19.86 -8.49
CA LEU A 635 -13.32 20.29 -7.22
C LEU A 635 -12.50 19.17 -6.58
N TRP A 636 -13.01 17.94 -6.61
CA TRP A 636 -12.29 16.79 -6.07
C TRP A 636 -11.00 16.50 -6.85
N PHE A 637 -11.05 16.49 -8.18
CA PHE A 637 -9.85 16.29 -9.01
C PHE A 637 -8.84 17.43 -8.89
N ASP A 638 -9.32 18.68 -8.78
CA ASP A 638 -8.48 19.85 -8.56
C ASP A 638 -7.76 19.76 -7.19
N ALA A 639 -8.46 19.34 -6.13
CA ALA A 639 -7.84 19.10 -4.83
C ALA A 639 -6.77 17.99 -4.90
N LEU A 640 -7.04 16.88 -5.59
CA LEU A 640 -6.05 15.82 -5.81
C LEU A 640 -4.81 16.33 -6.58
N GLY A 641 -5.01 17.15 -7.61
CA GLY A 641 -3.92 17.80 -8.35
C GLY A 641 -3.11 18.78 -7.50
N GLY A 642 -3.78 19.52 -6.61
CA GLY A 642 -3.19 20.40 -5.61
C GLY A 642 -2.30 19.65 -4.62
N ILE A 643 -2.80 18.52 -4.08
CA ILE A 643 -2.02 17.64 -3.19
C ILE A 643 -0.79 17.09 -3.91
N CYS A 644 -0.94 16.62 -5.16
CA CYS A 644 0.18 16.15 -5.97
C CYS A 644 1.23 17.26 -6.22
N THR A 645 0.77 18.50 -6.40
CA THR A 645 1.64 19.66 -6.56
C THR A 645 2.38 20.00 -5.26
N HIS A 646 1.70 19.94 -4.12
CA HIS A 646 2.31 20.15 -2.81
C HIS A 646 3.45 19.15 -2.55
N VAL A 647 3.22 17.85 -2.79
CA VAL A 647 4.25 16.82 -2.63
C VAL A 647 5.41 17.00 -3.60
N ARG A 648 5.14 17.35 -4.87
CA ARG A 648 6.19 17.68 -5.85
C ARG A 648 7.09 18.83 -5.39
N ASN A 649 6.54 19.76 -4.62
CA ASN A 649 7.28 20.90 -4.07
C ASN A 649 8.02 20.56 -2.76
N GLY A 650 8.13 19.28 -2.40
CA GLY A 650 8.77 18.80 -1.16
C GLY A 650 7.84 18.78 0.05
N GLY A 651 6.53 18.91 -0.15
CA GLY A 651 5.54 18.86 0.91
C GLY A 651 5.28 17.44 1.42
N GLY A 652 4.84 17.33 2.69
CA GLY A 652 4.64 16.06 3.39
C GLY A 652 5.18 16.11 4.83
N GLY A 653 5.63 14.96 5.32
CA GLY A 653 6.32 14.79 6.58
C GLY A 653 5.49 14.13 7.68
N LEU A 654 6.15 13.89 8.81
CA LEU A 654 5.63 13.14 9.95
C LEU A 654 4.47 13.85 10.67
N THR A 655 3.62 13.02 11.25
CA THR A 655 2.49 13.35 12.13
C THR A 655 2.61 12.57 13.46
N PRO A 656 1.90 12.96 14.53
CA PRO A 656 1.98 12.26 15.82
C PRO A 656 1.78 10.75 15.75
N SER A 657 0.83 10.28 14.93
CA SER A 657 0.60 8.84 14.73
C SER A 657 1.79 8.09 14.11
N ASP A 658 2.66 8.77 13.35
CA ASP A 658 3.82 8.14 12.68
C ASP A 658 4.98 7.87 13.65
N ILE A 659 5.09 8.66 14.72
CA ILE A 659 6.24 8.62 15.62
C ILE A 659 5.97 7.84 16.91
N LEU A 660 4.76 7.28 17.08
CA LEU A 660 4.43 6.46 18.25
C LEU A 660 5.46 5.35 18.47
N PRO A 661 5.97 5.13 19.70
CA PRO A 661 5.45 5.63 20.97
C PRO A 661 5.98 7.00 21.45
N ALA A 662 6.74 7.73 20.62
CA ALA A 662 7.12 9.10 20.97
C ALA A 662 5.87 9.99 21.05
N GLN A 663 5.80 10.85 22.07
CA GLN A 663 4.64 11.70 22.34
C GLN A 663 4.98 13.16 22.06
N LEU A 664 4.93 13.54 20.78
CA LEU A 664 5.04 14.94 20.36
C LEU A 664 3.76 15.38 19.64
N ASN A 665 3.38 16.64 19.82
CA ASN A 665 2.32 17.26 19.04
C ASN A 665 2.85 17.72 17.66
N GLN A 666 1.95 18.09 16.74
CA GLN A 666 2.33 18.48 15.39
C GLN A 666 3.28 19.69 15.35
N ASP A 667 3.08 20.69 16.20
CA ASP A 667 3.93 21.89 16.25
C ASP A 667 5.37 21.55 16.68
N GLN A 668 5.53 20.61 17.61
CA GLN A 668 6.82 20.10 18.05
C GLN A 668 7.53 19.33 16.93
N ILE A 669 6.81 18.47 16.20
CA ILE A 669 7.34 17.72 15.06
C ILE A 669 7.78 18.67 13.94
N ASP A 670 6.94 19.66 13.60
CA ASP A 670 7.26 20.65 12.58
C ASP A 670 8.44 21.54 13.01
N SER A 671 8.60 21.82 14.30
CA SER A 671 9.78 22.51 14.84
C SER A 671 11.06 21.71 14.64
N LEU A 672 11.02 20.39 14.88
CA LEU A 672 12.15 19.51 14.64
C LEU A 672 12.48 19.44 13.14
N ASN A 673 11.48 19.29 12.27
CA ASN A 673 11.67 19.26 10.80
C ASN A 673 12.26 20.55 10.22
N ARG A 674 12.08 21.70 10.89
CA ARG A 674 12.74 22.95 10.49
C ARG A 674 14.24 22.97 10.83
N GLN A 675 14.67 22.17 11.79
CA GLN A 675 16.05 22.11 12.27
C GLN A 675 16.84 20.96 11.63
N PHE A 676 16.17 19.84 11.37
CA PHE A 676 16.77 18.60 10.91
C PHE A 676 15.93 17.99 9.78
N GLU A 677 16.58 17.29 8.86
CA GLU A 677 15.88 16.36 7.96
C GLU A 677 15.67 15.05 8.68
N ILE A 678 14.42 14.77 9.05
CA ILE A 678 14.08 13.68 9.97
C ILE A 678 13.45 12.53 9.19
N ALA A 679 14.02 11.34 9.34
CA ALA A 679 13.31 10.10 9.00
C ALA A 679 12.52 9.55 10.20
N ASP A 680 13.08 9.79 11.38
CA ASP A 680 12.82 9.15 12.67
C ASP A 680 12.54 10.01 13.91
N VAL A 681 11.49 9.78 14.69
CA VAL A 681 11.47 10.22 16.10
C VAL A 681 11.08 9.06 17.00
N LEU A 682 11.95 8.72 17.94
CA LEU A 682 11.72 7.65 18.92
C LEU A 682 11.84 8.21 20.35
N PRO A 683 11.16 7.63 21.34
CA PRO A 683 11.44 7.95 22.74
C PRO A 683 12.75 7.30 23.19
N LEU A 684 13.34 7.82 24.27
CA LEU A 684 14.47 7.17 24.93
C LEU A 684 14.02 5.95 25.74
N THR A 685 14.85 4.91 25.76
CA THR A 685 14.70 3.82 26.74
C THR A 685 14.97 4.33 28.16
N PRO A 686 14.47 3.66 29.22
CA PRO A 686 14.73 4.07 30.61
C PRO A 686 16.22 4.22 30.93
N VAL A 687 17.07 3.34 30.38
CA VAL A 687 18.54 3.43 30.55
C VAL A 687 19.10 4.66 29.83
N GLN A 688 18.67 4.93 28.59
CA GLN A 688 19.10 6.13 27.87
C GLN A 688 18.68 7.42 28.58
N GLN A 689 17.48 7.46 29.18
CA GLN A 689 17.03 8.60 29.99
C GLN A 689 17.97 8.86 31.19
N GLY A 690 18.34 7.79 31.91
CA GLY A 690 19.29 7.90 33.03
C GLY A 690 20.69 8.36 32.57
N LEU A 691 21.20 7.80 31.46
CA LEU A 691 22.49 8.20 30.89
C LEU A 691 22.50 9.66 30.45
N LEU A 692 21.44 10.11 29.77
CA LEU A 692 21.28 11.49 29.33
C LEU A 692 21.24 12.44 30.55
N PHE A 693 20.40 12.13 31.55
CA PHE A 693 20.33 12.89 32.79
C PHE A 693 21.70 13.05 33.45
N HIS A 694 22.46 11.97 33.62
CA HIS A 694 23.80 12.05 34.20
C HIS A 694 24.77 12.89 33.35
N SER A 695 24.73 12.74 32.02
CA SER A 695 25.61 13.48 31.10
C SER A 695 25.45 15.00 31.21
N THR A 696 24.24 15.47 31.53
CA THR A 696 23.93 16.90 31.73
C THR A 696 24.63 17.48 32.98
N PHE A 697 24.90 16.67 34.01
CA PHE A 697 25.60 17.11 35.24
C PHE A 697 27.12 16.91 35.20
N THR A 698 27.64 16.04 34.34
CA THR A 698 29.07 15.67 34.30
C THR A 698 29.88 16.39 33.20
N ARG A 699 29.46 17.59 32.75
CA ARG A 699 30.19 18.37 31.73
C ARG A 699 31.64 18.67 32.19
N GLY A 700 32.60 17.86 31.73
CA GLY A 700 34.02 17.89 32.12
C GLY A 700 34.84 16.77 31.48
N ALA A 701 36.18 16.81 31.63
CA ALA A 701 37.14 16.00 30.87
C ALA A 701 37.09 14.47 31.10
N ASP A 702 36.41 14.01 32.15
CA ASP A 702 36.21 12.59 32.45
C ASP A 702 34.74 12.22 32.27
N ASN A 703 34.25 12.22 31.02
CA ASN A 703 32.94 11.65 30.73
C ASN A 703 33.02 10.12 30.88
N ILE A 704 32.45 9.61 31.97
CA ILE A 704 32.42 8.19 32.34
C ILE A 704 31.68 7.30 31.34
N TYR A 705 30.89 7.88 30.44
CA TYR A 705 30.12 7.18 29.41
C TYR A 705 30.75 7.26 28.02
N ALA A 706 31.92 7.92 27.88
CA ALA A 706 32.70 7.86 26.64
C ALA A 706 33.47 6.52 26.57
N VAL A 707 33.01 5.64 25.68
CA VAL A 707 33.64 4.35 25.40
C VAL A 707 34.54 4.50 24.17
N GLN A 708 35.76 3.97 24.25
CA GLN A 708 36.71 4.03 23.14
C GLN A 708 37.37 2.67 22.95
N LEU A 709 37.35 2.18 21.70
CA LEU A 709 38.03 0.98 21.27
C LEU A 709 39.12 1.35 20.27
N ASP A 710 40.34 0.90 20.54
CA ASP A 710 41.49 1.12 19.65
C ASP A 710 42.00 -0.22 19.10
N ILE A 711 41.85 -0.39 17.78
CA ILE A 711 42.15 -1.62 17.06
C ILE A 711 43.43 -1.43 16.24
N ALA A 712 44.46 -2.20 16.54
CA ALA A 712 45.66 -2.26 15.71
C ALA A 712 45.38 -3.08 14.44
N LEU A 713 45.61 -2.47 13.28
CA LEU A 713 45.49 -3.10 11.96
C LEU A 713 46.86 -3.13 11.28
N ALA A 714 47.22 -4.27 10.69
CA ALA A 714 48.46 -4.46 9.96
C ALA A 714 48.18 -4.93 8.54
N GLY A 715 48.94 -4.42 7.57
CA GLY A 715 48.82 -4.74 6.15
C GLY A 715 48.28 -3.60 5.29
N GLU A 716 48.07 -3.89 4.01
CA GLU A 716 47.44 -2.97 3.07
C GLU A 716 45.96 -2.76 3.45
N LEU A 717 45.56 -1.49 3.57
CA LEU A 717 44.22 -1.09 3.95
C LEU A 717 43.81 0.08 3.05
N ASP A 718 42.68 -0.07 2.37
CA ASP A 718 42.01 1.04 1.67
C ASP A 718 41.21 1.91 2.68
N PRO A 719 41.61 3.18 2.91
CA PRO A 719 40.91 4.08 3.84
C PRO A 719 39.50 4.46 3.39
N HIS A 720 39.27 4.60 2.08
CA HIS A 720 37.97 4.98 1.54
C HIS A 720 36.98 3.82 1.69
N ARG A 721 37.43 2.61 1.38
CA ARG A 721 36.61 1.41 1.56
C ARG A 721 36.23 1.17 3.02
N LEU A 722 37.12 1.45 3.98
CA LEU A 722 36.79 1.36 5.40
C LEU A 722 35.79 2.43 5.82
N ARG A 723 35.98 3.69 5.40
CA ARG A 723 35.01 4.77 5.63
C ARG A 723 33.63 4.39 5.11
N ASP A 724 33.55 3.88 3.88
CA ASP A 724 32.29 3.52 3.23
C ASP A 724 31.63 2.31 3.91
N ALA A 725 32.43 1.37 4.42
CA ALA A 725 31.96 0.26 5.24
C ALA A 725 31.33 0.73 6.56
N VAL A 726 31.96 1.66 7.29
CA VAL A 726 31.35 2.24 8.50
C VAL A 726 30.11 3.05 8.15
N GLY A 727 30.14 3.82 7.06
CA GLY A 727 28.97 4.54 6.54
C GLY A 727 27.80 3.60 6.23
N THR A 728 28.08 2.42 5.66
CA THR A 728 27.07 1.38 5.40
C THR A 728 26.43 0.89 6.70
N VAL A 729 27.24 0.65 7.74
CA VAL A 729 26.74 0.20 9.05
C VAL A 729 25.94 1.30 9.76
N ILE A 730 26.33 2.57 9.64
CA ILE A 730 25.55 3.70 10.16
C ILE A 730 24.20 3.83 9.46
N LYS A 731 24.14 3.65 8.13
CA LYS A 731 22.86 3.63 7.40
C LYS A 731 21.97 2.47 7.83
N ARG A 732 22.56 1.30 8.14
CA ARG A 732 21.85 0.12 8.66
C ARG A 732 21.35 0.28 10.09
N HIS A 733 22.10 1.00 10.93
CA HIS A 733 21.78 1.25 12.34
C HIS A 733 21.79 2.76 12.63
N PRO A 734 20.82 3.51 12.10
CA PRO A 734 20.86 4.98 12.11
C PRO A 734 20.76 5.57 13.52
N ASN A 735 20.29 4.78 14.49
CA ASN A 735 20.31 5.06 15.93
C ASN A 735 21.73 5.28 16.51
N LEU A 736 22.80 4.84 15.83
CA LEU A 736 24.19 5.18 16.21
C LEU A 736 24.53 6.66 15.97
N ALA A 737 23.82 7.31 15.05
CA ALA A 737 23.97 8.71 14.70
C ALA A 737 22.78 9.56 15.21
N ALA A 738 21.99 9.02 16.15
CA ALA A 738 20.84 9.72 16.71
C ALA A 738 21.27 10.98 17.48
N ARG A 739 20.44 12.02 17.38
CA ARG A 739 20.54 13.22 18.21
C ARG A 739 19.56 13.16 19.36
N PHE A 740 19.97 13.57 20.55
CA PHE A 740 19.13 13.53 21.74
C PHE A 740 18.64 14.94 22.06
N CYS A 741 17.32 15.14 22.03
CA CYS A 741 16.68 16.43 22.25
C CYS A 741 15.94 16.43 23.59
N GLU A 742 16.26 17.40 24.45
CA GLU A 742 15.70 17.60 25.79
C GLU A 742 14.67 18.76 25.84
N ASP A 743 14.31 19.34 24.68
CA ASP A 743 13.46 20.55 24.61
C ASP A 743 11.97 20.29 24.88
N PHE A 744 11.59 19.05 25.18
CA PHE A 744 10.21 18.60 25.37
C PHE A 744 10.01 17.94 26.74
N ASP A 745 8.76 17.75 27.16
CA ASP A 745 8.41 17.12 28.44
C ASP A 745 9.07 15.75 28.63
N GLN A 746 9.19 14.97 27.54
CA GLN A 746 9.99 13.76 27.49
C GLN A 746 11.07 13.92 26.42
N PRO A 747 12.35 13.60 26.73
CA PRO A 747 13.40 13.67 25.74
C PRO A 747 13.14 12.64 24.63
N VAL A 748 13.55 12.99 23.42
CA VAL A 748 13.41 12.15 22.22
C VAL A 748 14.76 11.97 21.53
N GLN A 749 14.88 10.87 20.80
CA GLN A 749 15.98 10.64 19.88
C GLN A 749 15.49 10.91 18.45
N VAL A 750 16.17 11.83 17.77
CA VAL A 750 15.90 12.23 16.38
C VAL A 750 16.83 11.44 15.47
N ILE A 751 16.25 10.70 14.54
CA ILE A 751 16.99 9.94 13.52
C ILE A 751 16.97 10.73 12.21
N ALA A 752 18.15 11.10 11.73
CA ALA A 752 18.30 11.85 10.50
C ALA A 752 17.95 10.99 9.28
N ALA A 753 17.38 11.62 8.24
CA ALA A 753 17.11 10.98 6.96
C ALA A 753 18.39 10.48 6.29
N GLU A 754 19.46 11.27 6.36
CA GLU A 754 20.80 10.87 5.96
C GLU A 754 21.75 10.88 7.17
N PRO A 755 21.94 9.74 7.86
CA PRO A 755 22.85 9.69 9.00
C PRO A 755 24.31 9.81 8.52
N VAL A 756 24.98 10.88 8.93
CA VAL A 756 26.38 11.16 8.56
C VAL A 756 27.32 10.68 9.65
N ILE A 757 28.39 9.97 9.26
CA ILE A 757 29.46 9.56 10.16
C ILE A 757 30.44 10.70 10.46
N ALA A 758 30.77 10.88 11.73
CA ALA A 758 31.95 11.65 12.13
C ALA A 758 33.22 10.82 11.87
N TRP A 759 33.80 10.96 10.68
CA TRP A 759 34.98 10.21 10.23
C TRP A 759 36.24 11.06 10.16
N HIS A 760 37.35 10.54 10.68
CA HIS A 760 38.69 11.13 10.54
C HIS A 760 39.66 10.16 9.87
N TYR A 761 40.47 10.67 8.95
CA TYR A 761 41.68 9.98 8.48
C TYR A 761 42.88 10.87 8.76
N LEU A 762 43.84 10.35 9.53
CA LEU A 762 44.98 11.12 10.02
C LEU A 762 46.28 10.33 9.87
N GLU A 763 47.38 11.03 9.70
CA GLU A 763 48.72 10.45 9.75
C GLU A 763 49.43 11.03 10.96
N LEU A 764 49.72 10.18 11.95
CA LEU A 764 50.34 10.58 13.21
C LEU A 764 51.63 9.78 13.41
N ASP A 765 52.71 10.49 13.72
CA ASP A 765 54.05 9.92 13.79
C ASP A 765 54.45 9.49 15.21
N THR A 766 53.67 9.87 16.24
CA THR A 766 53.99 9.64 17.65
C THR A 766 52.80 9.14 18.47
N GLU A 767 53.07 8.29 19.48
CA GLU A 767 52.05 7.85 20.44
C GLU A 767 51.43 9.01 21.22
N GLU A 768 52.21 10.03 21.59
CA GLU A 768 51.68 11.21 22.29
C GLU A 768 50.64 11.98 21.46
N GLN A 769 50.78 12.02 20.13
CA GLN A 769 49.77 12.62 19.26
C GLN A 769 48.51 11.76 19.20
N LEU A 770 48.66 10.43 19.15
CA LEU A 770 47.54 9.50 19.16
C LEU A 770 46.75 9.59 20.48
N ASP A 771 47.44 9.64 21.62
CA ASP A 771 46.80 9.75 22.94
C ASP A 771 46.03 11.07 23.09
N LYS A 772 46.60 12.18 22.62
CA LYS A 772 45.93 13.49 22.59
C LYS A 772 44.69 13.47 21.70
N PHE A 773 44.78 12.84 20.53
CA PHE A 773 43.65 12.68 19.62
C PHE A 773 42.55 11.82 20.26
N CYS A 774 42.92 10.67 20.83
CA CYS A 774 41.99 9.77 21.50
C CYS A 774 41.28 10.45 22.69
N ALA A 775 41.98 11.27 23.47
CA ALA A 775 41.39 12.07 24.53
C ALA A 775 40.41 13.13 24.01
N ALA A 776 40.74 13.80 22.88
CA ALA A 776 39.85 14.76 22.25
C ALA A 776 38.57 14.09 21.70
N GLU A 777 38.68 12.93 21.07
CA GLU A 777 37.51 12.17 20.61
C GLU A 777 36.61 11.72 21.76
N ARG A 778 37.18 11.27 22.90
CA ARG A 778 36.40 10.94 24.11
C ARG A 778 35.67 12.14 24.69
N ALA A 779 36.30 13.32 24.68
CA ALA A 779 35.65 14.55 25.12
C ALA A 779 34.51 14.96 24.16
N ALA A 780 34.71 14.79 22.85
CA ALA A 780 33.72 15.17 21.83
C ALA A 780 32.42 14.37 21.93
N VAL A 781 32.48 13.04 22.13
CA VAL A 781 31.25 12.23 22.32
C VAL A 781 30.56 12.49 23.66
N GLY A 782 31.17 13.29 24.54
CA GLY A 782 30.68 13.51 25.88
C GLY A 782 29.45 14.43 25.98
N ASP A 783 29.07 15.09 24.89
CA ASP A 783 27.84 15.87 24.79
C ASP A 783 26.88 15.21 23.76
N PRO A 784 26.01 14.29 24.19
CA PRO A 784 25.11 13.59 23.28
C PRO A 784 24.01 14.48 22.66
N THR A 785 23.87 15.73 23.12
CA THR A 785 22.84 16.65 22.63
C THR A 785 23.31 17.46 21.42
N ASN A 786 24.58 17.89 21.42
CA ASN A 786 25.12 18.80 20.40
C ASN A 786 26.16 18.16 19.48
N GLU A 787 26.82 17.09 19.92
CA GLU A 787 27.91 16.46 19.19
C GLU A 787 27.54 15.04 18.72
N PRO A 788 28.18 14.52 17.67
CA PRO A 788 27.99 13.14 17.24
C PRO A 788 28.33 12.14 18.35
N THR A 789 27.37 11.28 18.69
CA THR A 789 27.49 10.26 19.73
C THR A 789 28.30 9.03 19.31
N PHE A 790 28.61 8.90 18.02
CA PHE A 790 29.48 7.88 17.46
C PHE A 790 30.48 8.50 16.47
N ARG A 791 31.77 8.17 16.64
CA ARG A 791 32.88 8.72 15.87
C ARG A 791 33.86 7.60 15.52
N ALA A 792 34.42 7.67 14.33
CA ALA A 792 35.39 6.70 13.84
C ALA A 792 36.61 7.41 13.26
N ALA A 793 37.80 6.91 13.57
CA ALA A 793 39.04 7.46 13.07
C ALA A 793 39.98 6.35 12.61
N LEU A 794 40.56 6.53 11.42
CA LEU A 794 41.64 5.71 10.92
C LEU A 794 42.94 6.52 10.97
N VAL A 795 43.87 6.09 11.81
CA VAL A 795 45.17 6.74 11.99
C VAL A 795 46.25 5.87 11.37
N ARG A 796 46.97 6.39 10.37
CA ARG A 796 48.17 5.74 9.84
C ARG A 796 49.38 6.09 10.73
N THR A 797 50.05 5.06 11.25
CA THR A 797 51.24 5.19 12.12
C THR A 797 52.52 4.73 11.44
N ALA A 798 52.41 3.91 10.40
CA ALA A 798 53.47 3.53 9.46
C ALA A 798 52.84 3.12 8.11
N PRO A 799 53.61 2.91 7.02
CA PRO A 799 53.06 2.58 5.70
C PRO A 799 52.07 1.40 5.68
N ASP A 800 52.27 0.40 6.54
CA ASP A 800 51.46 -0.83 6.66
C ASP A 800 50.86 -1.01 8.07
N ARG A 801 50.82 0.05 8.88
CA ARG A 801 50.30 -0.01 10.25
C ARG A 801 49.30 1.11 10.52
N HIS A 802 48.11 0.71 10.94
CA HIS A 802 47.01 1.61 11.21
C HIS A 802 46.43 1.36 12.61
N ARG A 803 45.85 2.39 13.19
CA ARG A 803 45.00 2.32 14.39
C ARG A 803 43.60 2.72 13.96
N PHE A 804 42.64 1.82 14.14
CA PHE A 804 41.24 2.11 13.91
C PHE A 804 40.57 2.35 15.26
N VAL A 805 40.26 3.62 15.52
CA VAL A 805 39.71 4.10 16.79
C VAL A 805 38.22 4.33 16.61
N LEU A 806 37.42 3.60 17.38
CA LEU A 806 35.98 3.81 17.50
C LEU A 806 35.71 4.49 18.84
N THR A 807 35.02 5.62 18.82
CA THR A 807 34.66 6.36 20.03
C THR A 807 33.17 6.61 20.04
N ASN A 808 32.49 6.27 21.13
CA ASN A 808 31.05 6.43 21.24
C ASN A 808 30.62 6.83 22.65
N HIS A 809 29.46 7.46 22.75
CA HIS A 809 28.75 7.58 24.01
C HIS A 809 27.99 6.28 24.31
N HIS A 810 27.95 5.83 25.56
CA HIS A 810 27.28 4.58 25.95
C HIS A 810 25.75 4.60 25.66
N ILE A 811 25.18 5.78 25.45
CA ILE A 811 23.75 5.97 25.12
C ILE A 811 23.33 5.32 23.78
N VAL A 812 24.27 5.14 22.84
CA VAL A 812 23.98 4.58 21.51
C VAL A 812 24.52 3.17 21.30
N LEU A 813 25.46 2.71 22.13
CA LEU A 813 26.13 1.43 21.94
C LEU A 813 26.55 0.84 23.28
N ASP A 814 26.22 -0.44 23.48
CA ASP A 814 26.63 -1.24 24.65
C ASP A 814 27.70 -2.27 24.28
N GLY A 815 28.17 -3.01 25.29
CA GLY A 815 29.20 -4.04 25.10
C GLY A 815 28.76 -5.26 24.29
N TRP A 816 27.46 -5.53 24.18
CA TRP A 816 26.92 -6.65 23.39
C TRP A 816 26.78 -6.31 21.92
N SER A 817 26.54 -5.03 21.62
CA SER A 817 26.38 -4.49 20.28
C SER A 817 27.73 -4.30 19.57
N LEU A 818 28.81 -4.09 20.32
CA LEU A 818 30.14 -3.81 19.75
C LEU A 818 30.69 -4.96 18.86
N PRO A 819 30.64 -6.25 19.23
CA PRO A 819 31.06 -7.34 18.34
C PRO A 819 30.24 -7.42 17.05
N ILE A 820 28.93 -7.17 17.13
CA ILE A 820 28.02 -7.16 15.97
C ILE A 820 28.42 -6.04 15.02
N LEU A 821 28.62 -4.83 15.57
CA LEU A 821 29.05 -3.66 14.81
C LEU A 821 30.36 -3.93 14.05
N LEU A 822 31.37 -4.47 14.74
CA LEU A 822 32.67 -4.78 14.13
C LEU A 822 32.54 -5.84 13.03
N GLN A 823 31.75 -6.90 13.29
CA GLN A 823 31.50 -7.94 12.30
C GLN A 823 30.84 -7.35 11.05
N GLU A 824 29.86 -6.46 11.19
CA GLU A 824 29.22 -5.81 10.05
C GLU A 824 30.17 -4.85 9.33
N ILE A 825 30.99 -4.06 10.04
CA ILE A 825 31.97 -3.15 9.42
C ILE A 825 32.96 -3.95 8.56
N PHE A 826 33.54 -5.03 9.09
CA PHE A 826 34.50 -5.82 8.31
C PHE A 826 33.82 -6.63 7.21
N ALA A 827 32.60 -7.12 7.42
CA ALA A 827 31.83 -7.74 6.36
C ALA A 827 31.57 -6.78 5.20
N ALA A 828 31.05 -5.58 5.48
CA ALA A 828 30.86 -4.52 4.50
C ALA A 828 32.19 -4.13 3.83
N TYR A 829 33.27 -4.02 4.61
CA TYR A 829 34.61 -3.78 4.08
C TYR A 829 34.98 -4.84 3.05
N TYR A 830 34.88 -6.13 3.35
CA TYR A 830 35.21 -7.19 2.40
C TYR A 830 34.17 -7.40 1.28
N GLY A 831 33.10 -6.62 1.23
CA GLY A 831 32.03 -6.76 0.25
C GLY A 831 31.13 -7.98 0.53
N HIS A 832 31.13 -8.49 1.76
CA HIS A 832 30.17 -9.50 2.18
C HIS A 832 28.78 -8.87 2.31
N ARG A 833 27.78 -9.57 1.79
CA ARG A 833 26.39 -9.18 1.91
C ARG A 833 25.93 -9.36 3.35
N LEU A 834 25.27 -8.35 3.89
CA LEU A 834 24.69 -8.35 5.23
C LEU A 834 23.17 -8.57 5.14
N PRO A 835 22.56 -9.35 6.06
CA PRO A 835 21.11 -9.47 6.14
C PRO A 835 20.47 -8.13 6.54
N GLU A 836 19.19 -7.91 6.27
CA GLU A 836 18.52 -6.67 6.70
C GLU A 836 18.43 -6.60 8.23
N PRO A 837 18.79 -5.47 8.87
CA PRO A 837 18.78 -5.36 10.32
C PRO A 837 17.35 -5.22 10.86
N ALA A 838 17.08 -5.78 12.03
CA ALA A 838 15.81 -5.57 12.71
C ALA A 838 15.70 -4.08 13.13
N PRO A 839 14.59 -3.37 12.82
CA PRO A 839 14.46 -1.95 13.15
C PRO A 839 14.47 -1.71 14.66
N TYR A 840 15.30 -0.77 15.14
CA TYR A 840 15.35 -0.40 16.57
C TYR A 840 14.00 0.09 17.11
N ARG A 841 13.20 0.76 16.27
CA ARG A 841 11.80 1.12 16.57
C ARG A 841 10.99 -0.05 17.09
N ARG A 842 11.13 -1.26 16.51
CA ARG A 842 10.39 -2.46 16.95
C ARG A 842 10.67 -2.79 18.42
N PHE A 843 11.94 -2.68 18.84
CA PHE A 843 12.31 -2.87 20.24
C PHE A 843 11.73 -1.79 21.15
N VAL A 844 11.82 -0.52 20.75
CA VAL A 844 11.29 0.61 21.54
C VAL A 844 9.77 0.55 21.66
N THR A 845 9.05 0.21 20.58
CA THR A 845 7.60 -0.01 20.60
C THR A 845 7.22 -1.19 21.49
N TRP A 846 7.94 -2.32 21.40
CA TRP A 846 7.72 -3.45 22.29
C TRP A 846 7.93 -3.07 23.76
N LEU A 847 9.00 -2.32 24.07
CA LEU A 847 9.32 -1.86 25.41
C LEU A 847 8.26 -0.90 25.96
N ALA A 848 7.75 0.00 25.13
CA ALA A 848 6.69 0.94 25.49
C ALA A 848 5.35 0.23 25.74
N GLY A 849 5.10 -0.91 25.09
CA GLY A 849 3.90 -1.72 25.28
C GLY A 849 3.91 -2.64 26.51
N GLN A 850 4.99 -2.65 27.31
CA GLN A 850 5.05 -3.49 28.52
C GLN A 850 4.22 -2.91 29.66
N ASP A 851 3.65 -3.79 30.49
CA ASP A 851 2.90 -3.40 31.69
C ASP A 851 3.85 -2.87 32.78
N ARG A 852 3.94 -1.55 32.86
CA ARG A 852 4.80 -0.86 33.82
C ARG A 852 4.32 -1.03 35.25
N ASP A 853 3.02 -1.09 35.50
CA ASP A 853 2.47 -1.24 36.85
C ASP A 853 2.76 -2.64 37.39
N ALA A 854 2.61 -3.67 36.56
CA ALA A 854 3.00 -5.03 36.90
C ALA A 854 4.51 -5.15 37.14
N ALA A 855 5.33 -4.52 36.28
CA ALA A 855 6.78 -4.51 36.44
C ALA A 855 7.19 -3.79 37.75
N GLU A 856 6.59 -2.64 38.05
CA GLU A 856 6.85 -1.91 39.29
C GLU A 856 6.44 -2.71 40.52
N ALA A 857 5.25 -3.34 40.51
CA ALA A 857 4.80 -4.20 41.60
C ALA A 857 5.76 -5.37 41.85
N ALA A 858 6.28 -5.99 40.78
CA ALA A 858 7.27 -7.04 40.88
C ALA A 858 8.59 -6.53 41.50
N TRP A 859 9.12 -5.40 41.03
CA TRP A 859 10.35 -4.81 41.58
C TRP A 859 10.19 -4.34 43.02
N ARG A 860 9.06 -3.73 43.39
CA ARG A 860 8.75 -3.38 44.79
C ARG A 860 8.76 -4.60 45.69
N THR A 861 8.26 -5.74 45.22
CA THR A 861 8.30 -7.00 45.97
C THR A 861 9.71 -7.53 46.13
N VAL A 862 10.54 -7.47 45.08
CA VAL A 862 11.94 -7.95 45.11
C VAL A 862 12.81 -7.06 46.00
N LEU A 863 12.55 -5.76 46.01
CA LEU A 863 13.29 -4.76 46.77
C LEU A 863 12.66 -4.49 48.16
N ASP A 864 11.68 -5.29 48.57
CA ASP A 864 11.07 -5.15 49.91
C ASP A 864 12.14 -5.36 51.00
N GLY A 865 12.23 -4.42 51.93
CA GLY A 865 13.26 -4.38 52.97
C GLY A 865 14.58 -3.68 52.59
N PHE A 866 14.68 -3.09 51.39
CA PHE A 866 15.74 -2.14 51.06
C PHE A 866 15.26 -0.71 51.29
N ASP A 867 15.78 -0.06 52.35
CA ASP A 867 15.37 1.31 52.73
C ASP A 867 16.19 2.41 52.03
N THR A 868 17.30 2.05 51.39
CA THR A 868 18.20 2.97 50.66
C THR A 868 18.79 2.29 49.41
N PRO A 869 19.04 3.05 48.32
CA PRO A 869 19.69 2.54 47.10
C PRO A 869 21.06 1.91 47.31
#